data_AF-A0A4V1B2W6-F1
#
_entry.id   AF-A0A4V1B2W6-F1
#
_cell.length_a   1.000
_cell.length_b   1.000
_cell.length_c   1.000
_cell.angle_alpha   90.00
_cell.angle_beta   90.00
_cell.angle_gamma   90.00
#
_symmetry.space_group_name_H-M   'P 1'
#
loop_
_entity.id
_entity.type
_entity.pdbx_description
1 polymer ?
#
loop_
_entity_poly.entity_id
_entity_poly.type
_entity_poly.pdbx_seq_one_letter_code
_entity_poly.pdbx_strand_id
1 'polypeptide(L)'
;MYIFALVRYLILLFLSIICLASYGQIPVTPQAQPAGNELRLLSSSSVKAINQKIFRAYNALYEHKGSRLAADSGDYYKEEDGREYFKAKGNIIITQPSGTVIFGDDLFYDAAAQQATLLYNVRMIDGETTLTTNHLTYNTGSQRGSYRNGGRIIGRQDTITSRNAYYFETTKDAYFRNKVVVRSPGAIIYTDSLQYNTMYRDAFFFGPTNINGRKGEKLYTERGKYNTAFGVAKFNKNNLYTEGSRFLKGDSLFYDREKGIGEAFRNVVFVDTLDKFYANGEYGKYLEADQSILMHTDPLIKYVVQSDSTGNADSTATDTIDRANLSPKEIRQLERDQEKLAKEKEKAEKERLKAAEKLEKERQKELAKNPELKTIEPPKQDSILAPTAKTNTRIDTAYMTADTIFSKVILVRDYKPLDLKLDRSGGKLQEDTDVDYGDEEDMDFNAAGDSIQENPQTAGEKILQDPKKPTTPAKTVQKKTTPKVSNSNPSTQNTVAVDPKQIQAISKADSILRRNAVIPTGNEPDSLMKKAMNSALKADTTVKDSTVMFSDTARTRIVNAYNNVRVFKSDLQAVADSVYYGMVDSMFRFMGKPMIWSDGSQISADTIFMQIKNNKMDNALLKENAFMVNAVLDTVKFNQLKGRKIVAFFANNNIERLFVTGNAEALVFNADDKTKIIKEMFHDRCSRIKIRMVDRKINDYVSERKVDQKLYPFKLVTQENEVLPGFIWKPQDRPKSVEDMMNRKRSKETVVPDQNGKDDPEQNSSDQNSKENPIQKSIENPTQKKVENPVQTKKEVENLEEEQNSSTNP
;
A
#
# COMPACT_ATOMS: atom_id res chain seq x y z
N MET A 1 -35.34 -41.33 42.99
CA MET A 1 -35.62 -40.85 41.62
C MET A 1 -34.83 -41.58 40.51
N TYR A 2 -33.69 -42.24 40.79
CA TYR A 2 -32.84 -42.86 39.74
C TYR A 2 -33.39 -44.16 39.09
N ILE A 3 -34.20 -44.96 39.78
CA ILE A 3 -34.68 -46.27 39.28
C ILE A 3 -35.45 -46.15 37.95
N PHE A 4 -36.28 -45.12 37.81
CA PHE A 4 -37.06 -44.87 36.58
C PHE A 4 -36.20 -44.49 35.36
N ALA A 5 -34.97 -43.99 35.55
CA ALA A 5 -34.05 -43.72 34.44
C ALA A 5 -33.44 -45.03 33.90
N LEU A 6 -33.02 -45.92 34.81
CA LEU A 6 -32.41 -47.20 34.44
C LEU A 6 -33.39 -48.09 33.66
N VAL A 7 -34.62 -48.24 34.17
CA VAL A 7 -35.68 -49.03 33.53
C VAL A 7 -36.01 -48.50 32.12
N ARG A 8 -36.00 -47.18 31.93
CA ARG A 8 -36.29 -46.56 30.62
C ARG A 8 -35.19 -46.84 29.58
N TYR A 9 -33.92 -46.86 30.01
CA TYR A 9 -32.81 -47.29 29.16
C TYR A 9 -32.85 -48.78 28.83
N LEU A 10 -33.19 -49.62 29.81
CA LEU A 10 -33.26 -51.08 29.64
C LEU A 10 -34.38 -51.47 28.67
N ILE A 11 -35.56 -50.81 28.75
CA ILE A 11 -36.66 -50.98 27.80
C ILE A 11 -36.25 -50.54 26.38
N LEU A 12 -35.59 -49.39 26.22
CA LEU A 12 -35.10 -48.93 24.91
C LEU A 12 -34.07 -49.89 24.29
N LEU A 13 -33.16 -50.43 25.11
CA LEU A 13 -32.17 -51.40 24.65
C LEU A 13 -32.83 -52.73 24.26
N PHE A 14 -33.82 -53.21 25.02
CA PHE A 14 -34.60 -54.40 24.65
C PHE A 14 -35.41 -54.20 23.36
N LEU A 15 -36.00 -53.02 23.15
CA LEU A 15 -36.70 -52.68 21.90
C LEU A 15 -35.75 -52.68 20.68
N SER A 16 -34.51 -52.22 20.84
CA SER A 16 -33.51 -52.22 19.76
C SER A 16 -33.09 -53.63 19.32
N ILE A 17 -33.15 -54.61 20.22
CA ILE A 17 -32.79 -56.01 19.94
C ILE A 17 -33.95 -56.77 19.27
N ILE A 18 -35.20 -56.48 19.65
CA ILE A 18 -36.38 -57.18 19.09
C ILE A 18 -36.65 -56.80 17.62
N CYS A 19 -36.30 -55.59 17.18
CA CYS A 19 -36.44 -55.19 15.77
C CYS A 19 -35.48 -55.89 14.79
N LEU A 20 -34.55 -56.72 15.26
CA LEU A 20 -33.59 -57.45 14.41
C LEU A 20 -34.04 -58.88 14.04
N ALA A 21 -35.23 -59.33 14.48
CA ALA A 21 -35.62 -60.75 14.43
C ALA A 21 -37.01 -61.06 13.85
N SER A 22 -37.41 -60.45 12.71
CA SER A 22 -38.37 -61.09 11.79
C SER A 22 -38.44 -60.43 10.40
N TYR A 23 -37.58 -60.88 9.47
CA TYR A 23 -37.91 -60.93 8.04
C TYR A 23 -37.20 -62.12 7.39
N GLY A 24 -37.68 -63.32 7.71
CA GLY A 24 -37.26 -64.57 7.08
C GLY A 24 -37.78 -64.72 5.65
N GLN A 25 -37.40 -63.82 4.76
CA GLN A 25 -37.41 -64.09 3.32
C GLN A 25 -36.19 -64.98 3.02
N ILE A 26 -36.38 -66.01 2.20
CA ILE A 26 -35.27 -66.83 1.71
C ILE A 26 -34.29 -65.87 1.01
N PRO A 27 -32.99 -65.87 1.35
CA PRO A 27 -32.02 -65.20 0.51
C PRO A 27 -31.98 -65.96 -0.81
N VAL A 28 -32.75 -65.47 -1.79
CA VAL A 28 -32.36 -65.58 -3.19
C VAL A 28 -31.06 -64.81 -3.27
N THR A 29 -29.96 -65.51 -2.98
CA THR A 29 -28.60 -65.03 -3.26
C THR A 29 -28.65 -64.52 -4.69
N PRO A 30 -28.49 -63.21 -4.92
CA PRO A 30 -28.28 -62.75 -6.28
C PRO A 30 -27.06 -63.52 -6.73
N GLN A 31 -27.19 -64.39 -7.75
CA GLN A 31 -26.00 -64.95 -8.36
C GLN A 31 -25.12 -63.75 -8.66
N ALA A 32 -23.91 -63.75 -8.12
CA ALA A 32 -22.89 -62.81 -8.51
C ALA A 32 -22.50 -63.19 -9.95
N GLN A 33 -23.37 -62.81 -10.90
CA GLN A 33 -23.13 -62.97 -12.32
C GLN A 33 -21.77 -62.31 -12.56
N PRO A 34 -20.79 -63.04 -13.11
CA PRO A 34 -19.41 -62.58 -13.16
C PRO A 34 -19.39 -61.20 -13.81
N ALA A 35 -18.86 -60.21 -13.09
CA ALA A 35 -19.16 -58.80 -13.32
C ALA A 35 -18.90 -58.43 -14.79
N GLY A 36 -19.98 -58.26 -15.54
CA GLY A 36 -19.93 -58.25 -17.00
C GLY A 36 -19.02 -57.16 -17.55
N ASN A 37 -17.94 -57.57 -18.22
CA ASN A 37 -17.26 -56.74 -19.20
C ASN A 37 -18.12 -56.54 -20.46
N GLU A 38 -19.16 -57.35 -20.64
CA GLU A 38 -20.13 -57.25 -21.74
C GLU A 38 -21.23 -56.21 -21.46
N LEU A 39 -21.74 -55.60 -22.52
CA LEU A 39 -22.75 -54.56 -22.53
C LEU A 39 -24.17 -55.17 -22.51
N ARG A 40 -24.76 -55.29 -21.33
CA ARG A 40 -26.05 -55.97 -21.13
C ARG A 40 -27.24 -55.10 -21.53
N LEU A 41 -28.09 -55.56 -22.46
CA LEU A 41 -29.42 -54.99 -22.67
C LEU A 41 -30.33 -55.33 -21.47
N LEU A 42 -30.94 -54.32 -20.85
CA LEU A 42 -31.94 -54.48 -19.79
C LEU A 42 -33.37 -54.41 -20.33
N SER A 43 -33.65 -53.45 -21.23
CA SER A 43 -34.98 -53.30 -21.83
C SER A 43 -34.93 -52.57 -23.19
N SER A 44 -35.91 -52.85 -24.04
CA SER A 44 -36.12 -52.20 -25.34
C SER A 44 -37.59 -52.36 -25.75
N SER A 45 -38.15 -51.41 -26.51
CA SER A 45 -39.49 -51.55 -27.11
C SER A 45 -39.49 -52.56 -28.26
N SER A 46 -38.38 -52.68 -29.00
CA SER A 46 -38.15 -53.71 -30.00
C SER A 46 -36.66 -53.86 -30.30
N VAL A 47 -36.26 -55.04 -30.79
CA VAL A 47 -34.90 -55.33 -31.27
C VAL A 47 -34.97 -55.89 -32.69
N LYS A 48 -34.08 -55.42 -33.57
CA LYS A 48 -33.90 -55.93 -34.93
C LYS A 48 -32.43 -56.25 -35.16
N ALA A 49 -32.11 -57.52 -35.39
CA ALA A 49 -30.82 -57.90 -35.96
C ALA A 49 -30.71 -57.32 -37.39
N ILE A 50 -29.61 -56.60 -37.66
CA ILE A 50 -29.27 -56.10 -39.00
C ILE A 50 -28.39 -57.14 -39.71
N ASN A 51 -27.49 -57.77 -38.96
CA ASN A 51 -26.76 -58.98 -39.33
C ASN A 51 -26.36 -59.72 -38.02
N GLN A 52 -25.49 -60.73 -38.09
CA GLN A 52 -25.06 -61.50 -36.91
C GLN A 52 -24.24 -60.70 -35.87
N LYS A 53 -23.68 -59.54 -36.25
CA LYS A 53 -22.81 -58.69 -35.41
C LYS A 53 -23.48 -57.40 -34.91
N ILE A 54 -24.58 -56.99 -35.53
CA ILE A 54 -25.22 -55.67 -35.32
C ILE A 54 -26.69 -55.84 -34.94
N PHE A 55 -27.04 -55.39 -33.74
CA PHE A 55 -28.38 -55.42 -33.19
C PHE A 55 -28.89 -54.00 -32.93
N ARG A 56 -29.95 -53.59 -33.63
CA ARG A 56 -30.63 -52.32 -33.38
C ARG A 56 -31.69 -52.51 -32.30
N ALA A 57 -31.62 -51.73 -31.23
CA ALA A 57 -32.66 -51.64 -30.21
C ALA A 57 -33.34 -50.26 -30.25
N TYR A 58 -34.65 -50.23 -30.01
CA TYR A 58 -35.46 -49.01 -29.88
C TYR A 58 -35.91 -48.83 -28.43
N ASN A 59 -36.00 -47.58 -27.96
CA ASN A 59 -36.18 -47.21 -26.54
C ASN A 59 -35.26 -48.06 -25.64
N ALA A 60 -33.99 -48.12 -26.01
CA ALA A 60 -33.03 -49.08 -25.48
C ALA A 60 -32.46 -48.61 -24.14
N LEU A 61 -32.31 -49.53 -23.20
CA LEU A 61 -31.60 -49.35 -21.94
C LEU A 61 -30.55 -50.46 -21.80
N TYR A 62 -29.28 -50.08 -21.85
CA TYR A 62 -28.14 -50.96 -21.57
C TYR A 62 -27.55 -50.67 -20.19
N GLU A 63 -26.89 -51.67 -19.60
CA GLU A 63 -26.12 -51.56 -18.36
C GLU A 63 -24.74 -52.21 -18.54
N HIS A 64 -23.69 -51.52 -18.09
CA HIS A 64 -22.32 -52.01 -18.12
C HIS A 64 -21.57 -51.46 -16.90
N LYS A 65 -21.01 -52.34 -16.06
CA LYS A 65 -20.31 -52.00 -14.81
C LYS A 65 -21.08 -51.00 -13.93
N GLY A 66 -22.40 -51.19 -13.81
CA GLY A 66 -23.32 -50.34 -13.06
C GLY A 66 -23.68 -48.99 -13.70
N SER A 67 -23.00 -48.58 -14.77
CA SER A 67 -23.43 -47.45 -15.60
C SER A 67 -24.61 -47.86 -16.47
N ARG A 68 -25.65 -47.02 -16.54
CA ARG A 68 -26.82 -47.23 -17.39
C ARG A 68 -26.80 -46.28 -18.58
N LEU A 69 -27.19 -46.77 -19.75
CA LEU A 69 -27.14 -46.08 -21.04
C LEU A 69 -28.52 -46.21 -21.71
N ALA A 70 -29.30 -45.12 -21.73
CA ALA A 70 -30.62 -45.07 -22.36
C ALA A 70 -30.61 -44.21 -23.64
N ALA A 71 -31.43 -44.57 -24.63
CA ALA A 71 -31.64 -43.81 -25.87
C ALA A 71 -32.93 -44.20 -26.61
N ASP A 72 -33.47 -43.32 -27.45
CA ASP A 72 -34.61 -43.61 -28.35
C ASP A 72 -34.26 -44.73 -29.35
N SER A 73 -33.02 -44.78 -29.81
CA SER A 73 -32.51 -45.82 -30.70
C SER A 73 -31.01 -46.04 -30.51
N GLY A 74 -30.54 -47.27 -30.72
CA GLY A 74 -29.11 -47.54 -30.79
C GLY A 74 -28.75 -48.87 -31.44
N ASP A 75 -27.62 -48.85 -32.15
CA ASP A 75 -26.96 -50.01 -32.74
C ASP A 75 -25.87 -50.51 -31.79
N TYR A 76 -26.04 -51.74 -31.32
CA TYR A 76 -25.03 -52.50 -30.60
C TYR A 76 -24.22 -53.35 -31.59
N TYR A 77 -22.89 -53.30 -31.46
CA TYR A 77 -21.91 -54.00 -32.29
C TYR A 77 -21.08 -54.92 -31.41
N LYS A 78 -20.93 -56.19 -31.82
CA LYS A 78 -19.96 -57.13 -31.26
C LYS A 78 -19.05 -57.65 -32.37
N GLU A 79 -17.78 -57.30 -32.30
CA GLU A 79 -16.77 -57.72 -33.28
C GLU A 79 -16.18 -59.10 -32.97
N GLU A 80 -15.51 -59.70 -33.96
CA GLU A 80 -14.88 -61.04 -33.82
C GLU A 80 -13.74 -61.08 -32.80
N ASP A 81 -13.11 -59.95 -32.51
CA ASP A 81 -12.10 -59.79 -31.45
C ASP A 81 -12.70 -59.53 -30.05
N GLY A 82 -14.04 -59.62 -29.92
CA GLY A 82 -14.74 -59.43 -28.67
C GLY A 82 -14.92 -57.96 -28.25
N ARG A 83 -14.52 -56.98 -29.08
CA ARG A 83 -14.81 -55.57 -28.78
C ARG A 83 -16.29 -55.25 -28.99
N GLU A 84 -16.82 -54.50 -28.04
CA GLU A 84 -18.23 -54.13 -27.97
C GLU A 84 -18.42 -52.62 -28.00
N TYR A 85 -19.27 -52.17 -28.92
CA TYR A 85 -19.59 -50.75 -29.13
C TYR A 85 -21.09 -50.52 -29.13
N PHE A 86 -21.52 -49.37 -28.59
CA PHE A 86 -22.91 -48.93 -28.65
C PHE A 86 -22.98 -47.54 -29.28
N LYS A 87 -23.68 -47.42 -30.42
CA LYS A 87 -23.89 -46.17 -31.14
C LYS A 87 -25.36 -45.81 -31.05
N ALA A 88 -25.69 -44.73 -30.34
CA ALA A 88 -27.07 -44.38 -30.03
C ALA A 88 -27.43 -42.98 -30.49
N LYS A 89 -28.72 -42.77 -30.77
CA LYS A 89 -29.32 -41.54 -31.30
C LYS A 89 -30.69 -41.27 -30.68
N GLY A 90 -30.93 -40.02 -30.33
CA GLY A 90 -32.17 -39.53 -29.73
C GLY A 90 -32.19 -39.72 -28.21
N ASN A 91 -32.41 -38.61 -27.49
CA ASN A 91 -32.59 -38.53 -26.03
C ASN A 91 -31.64 -39.45 -25.24
N ILE A 92 -30.32 -39.30 -25.46
CA ILE A 92 -29.31 -40.07 -24.73
C ILE A 92 -29.38 -39.69 -23.25
N ILE A 93 -29.43 -40.69 -22.36
CA ILE A 93 -29.28 -40.51 -20.91
C ILE A 93 -28.29 -41.55 -20.38
N ILE A 94 -27.14 -41.11 -19.89
CA ILE A 94 -26.20 -41.92 -19.12
C ILE A 94 -26.43 -41.64 -17.63
N THR A 95 -26.64 -42.69 -16.84
CA THR A 95 -26.74 -42.58 -15.38
C THR A 95 -25.59 -43.35 -14.73
N GLN A 96 -24.84 -42.68 -13.86
CA GLN A 96 -23.72 -43.25 -13.10
C GLN A 96 -24.17 -43.77 -11.72
N PRO A 97 -23.49 -44.79 -11.15
CA PRO A 97 -23.73 -45.25 -9.77
C PRO A 97 -23.57 -44.15 -8.71
N SER A 98 -22.77 -43.12 -8.99
CA SER A 98 -22.56 -41.92 -8.17
C SER A 98 -23.73 -40.93 -8.15
N GLY A 99 -24.74 -41.12 -9.03
CA GLY A 99 -25.87 -40.19 -9.20
C GLY A 99 -25.67 -39.14 -10.28
N THR A 100 -24.50 -39.05 -10.92
CA THR A 100 -24.27 -38.15 -12.07
C THR A 100 -25.06 -38.61 -13.29
N VAL A 101 -25.72 -37.66 -13.97
CA VAL A 101 -26.54 -37.92 -15.16
C VAL A 101 -26.04 -37.09 -16.34
N ILE A 102 -25.85 -37.73 -17.50
CA ILE A 102 -25.35 -37.10 -18.73
C ILE A 102 -26.38 -37.23 -19.85
N PHE A 103 -26.86 -36.11 -20.37
CA PHE A 103 -27.78 -36.00 -21.48
C PHE A 103 -27.05 -35.63 -22.78
N GLY A 104 -27.55 -36.05 -23.94
CA GLY A 104 -27.08 -35.63 -25.27
C GLY A 104 -27.98 -36.13 -26.41
N ASP A 105 -27.67 -35.79 -27.66
CA ASP A 105 -28.47 -36.24 -28.82
C ASP A 105 -27.88 -37.48 -29.51
N ASP A 106 -26.55 -37.55 -29.62
CA ASP A 106 -25.78 -38.62 -30.26
C ASP A 106 -24.74 -39.19 -29.28
N LEU A 107 -24.57 -40.52 -29.27
CA LEU A 107 -23.59 -41.24 -28.43
C LEU A 107 -22.79 -42.27 -29.23
N PHE A 108 -21.48 -42.30 -29.00
CA PHE A 108 -20.61 -43.45 -29.24
C PHE A 108 -20.04 -43.92 -27.90
N TYR A 109 -20.31 -45.18 -27.50
CA TYR A 109 -19.74 -45.80 -26.30
C TYR A 109 -18.85 -46.99 -26.68
N ASP A 110 -17.64 -47.00 -26.14
CA ASP A 110 -16.69 -48.11 -26.18
C ASP A 110 -16.69 -48.80 -24.81
N ALA A 111 -17.09 -50.07 -24.76
CA ALA A 111 -17.18 -50.81 -23.50
C ALA A 111 -15.81 -51.15 -22.92
N ALA A 112 -14.84 -51.52 -23.75
CA ALA A 112 -13.48 -51.90 -23.33
C ALA A 112 -12.74 -50.69 -22.74
N ALA A 113 -12.81 -49.53 -23.40
CA ALA A 113 -12.25 -48.27 -22.91
C ALA A 113 -13.13 -47.58 -21.85
N GLN A 114 -14.34 -48.08 -21.58
CA GLN A 114 -15.37 -47.46 -20.74
C GLN A 114 -15.70 -45.99 -21.12
N GLN A 115 -15.56 -45.64 -22.41
CA GLN A 115 -15.54 -44.26 -22.87
C GLN A 115 -16.80 -43.89 -23.66
N ALA A 116 -17.59 -42.96 -23.13
CA ALA A 116 -18.70 -42.31 -23.82
C ALA A 116 -18.21 -41.04 -24.54
N THR A 117 -18.50 -40.91 -25.83
CA THR A 117 -18.40 -39.65 -26.58
C THR A 117 -19.79 -39.21 -26.97
N LEU A 118 -20.25 -38.11 -26.37
CA LEU A 118 -21.56 -37.52 -26.62
C LEU A 118 -21.43 -36.26 -27.48
N LEU A 119 -22.33 -36.14 -28.45
CA LEU A 119 -22.39 -35.01 -29.37
C LEU A 119 -23.77 -34.32 -29.29
N TYR A 120 -23.72 -33.00 -29.44
CA TYR A 120 -24.84 -32.05 -29.46
C TYR A 120 -25.66 -31.97 -28.16
N ASN A 121 -26.03 -30.74 -27.79
CA ASN A 121 -26.90 -30.41 -26.65
C ASN A 121 -26.47 -31.02 -25.28
N VAL A 122 -25.20 -31.42 -25.16
CA VAL A 122 -24.71 -32.26 -24.07
C VAL A 122 -24.78 -31.53 -22.73
N ARG A 123 -25.33 -32.20 -21.72
CA ARG A 123 -25.49 -31.70 -20.35
C ARG A 123 -25.12 -32.77 -19.34
N MET A 124 -24.09 -32.55 -18.54
CA MET A 124 -23.77 -33.39 -17.38
C MET A 124 -24.22 -32.68 -16.11
N ILE A 125 -24.96 -33.37 -15.25
CA ILE A 125 -25.45 -32.88 -13.96
C ILE A 125 -24.81 -33.76 -12.87
N ASP A 126 -24.05 -33.13 -11.99
CA ASP A 126 -23.33 -33.72 -10.85
C ASP A 126 -23.70 -32.91 -9.59
N GLY A 127 -24.74 -33.37 -8.88
CA GLY A 127 -25.36 -32.63 -7.78
C GLY A 127 -25.83 -31.23 -8.22
N GLU A 128 -25.28 -30.19 -7.60
CA GLU A 128 -25.54 -28.79 -7.96
C GLU A 128 -24.68 -28.26 -9.12
N THR A 129 -23.73 -29.06 -9.64
CA THR A 129 -22.86 -28.66 -10.75
C THR A 129 -23.48 -29.10 -12.09
N THR A 130 -23.64 -28.17 -13.02
CA THR A 130 -24.08 -28.48 -14.40
C THR A 130 -23.03 -28.04 -15.42
N LEU A 131 -22.54 -29.00 -16.22
CA LEU A 131 -21.65 -28.78 -17.36
C LEU A 131 -22.47 -28.86 -18.66
N THR A 132 -22.35 -27.87 -19.54
CA THR A 132 -22.92 -27.91 -20.90
C THR A 132 -21.88 -27.72 -22.00
N THR A 133 -21.99 -28.48 -23.08
CA THR A 133 -21.11 -28.44 -24.25
C THR A 133 -21.80 -29.04 -25.49
N ASN A 134 -21.18 -28.93 -26.66
CA ASN A 134 -21.61 -29.65 -27.87
C ASN A 134 -20.80 -30.95 -28.11
N HIS A 135 -19.72 -31.20 -27.36
CA HIS A 135 -18.89 -32.39 -27.48
C HIS A 135 -18.26 -32.74 -26.14
N LEU A 136 -18.70 -33.85 -25.53
CA LEU A 136 -18.15 -34.37 -24.27
C LEU A 136 -17.57 -35.77 -24.51
N THR A 137 -16.32 -35.98 -24.10
CA THR A 137 -15.77 -37.33 -23.92
C THR A 137 -15.68 -37.59 -22.42
N TYR A 138 -16.45 -38.56 -21.93
CA TYR A 138 -16.57 -38.94 -20.52
C TYR A 138 -16.19 -40.40 -20.33
N ASN A 139 -15.27 -40.68 -19.40
CA ASN A 139 -14.87 -42.04 -19.05
C ASN A 139 -15.64 -42.52 -17.80
N THR A 140 -16.43 -43.58 -17.97
CA THR A 140 -17.34 -44.14 -16.94
C THR A 140 -16.63 -44.94 -15.85
N GLY A 141 -15.38 -45.37 -16.06
CA GLY A 141 -14.58 -46.05 -15.04
C GLY A 141 -13.82 -45.09 -14.12
N SER A 142 -13.26 -44.02 -14.69
CA SER A 142 -12.47 -43.00 -13.97
C SER A 142 -13.23 -41.71 -13.64
N GLN A 143 -14.54 -41.68 -13.89
CA GLN A 143 -15.46 -40.57 -13.62
C GLN A 143 -14.95 -39.20 -14.11
N ARG A 144 -14.36 -39.19 -15.31
CA ARG A 144 -13.65 -38.05 -15.88
C ARG A 144 -14.33 -37.54 -17.14
N GLY A 145 -14.87 -36.33 -17.08
CA GLY A 145 -15.39 -35.60 -18.22
C GLY A 145 -14.31 -34.74 -18.90
N SER A 146 -14.43 -34.55 -20.21
CA SER A 146 -13.59 -33.62 -20.97
C SER A 146 -14.33 -33.03 -22.17
N TYR A 147 -14.19 -31.73 -22.40
CA TYR A 147 -14.76 -31.06 -23.57
C TYR A 147 -13.72 -30.25 -24.34
N ARG A 148 -13.99 -30.10 -25.65
CA ARG A 148 -13.21 -29.31 -26.60
C ARG A 148 -14.16 -28.37 -27.37
N ASN A 149 -13.61 -27.34 -28.01
CA ASN A 149 -14.34 -26.38 -28.86
C ASN A 149 -15.42 -25.51 -28.19
N GLY A 150 -15.58 -25.59 -26.86
CA GLY A 150 -16.46 -24.73 -26.08
C GLY A 150 -17.26 -25.48 -25.02
N GLY A 151 -17.29 -24.94 -23.81
CA GLY A 151 -18.19 -25.40 -22.76
C GLY A 151 -18.41 -24.36 -21.66
N ARG A 152 -19.40 -24.64 -20.82
CA ARG A 152 -19.79 -23.88 -19.64
C ARG A 152 -19.91 -24.85 -18.46
N ILE A 153 -19.42 -24.47 -17.30
CA ILE A 153 -19.72 -25.11 -16.02
C ILE A 153 -20.43 -24.10 -15.13
N ILE A 154 -21.53 -24.53 -14.51
CA ILE A 154 -22.37 -23.77 -13.60
C ILE A 154 -22.27 -24.46 -12.24
N GLY A 155 -21.72 -23.77 -11.25
CA GLY A 155 -21.86 -24.14 -9.84
C GLY A 155 -22.92 -23.27 -9.15
N ARG A 156 -23.02 -23.38 -7.81
CA ARG A 156 -24.06 -22.72 -6.97
C ARG A 156 -24.25 -21.23 -7.25
N GLN A 157 -23.16 -20.48 -7.44
CA GLN A 157 -23.16 -19.03 -7.69
C GLN A 157 -22.21 -18.60 -8.83
N ASP A 158 -21.30 -19.48 -9.24
CA ASP A 158 -20.21 -19.15 -10.18
C ASP A 158 -20.46 -19.84 -11.53
N THR A 159 -20.35 -19.08 -12.62
CA THR A 159 -20.37 -19.61 -13.99
C THR A 159 -18.97 -19.49 -14.60
N ILE A 160 -18.41 -20.61 -15.03
CA ILE A 160 -17.12 -20.68 -15.72
C ILE A 160 -17.35 -21.06 -17.18
N THR A 161 -16.63 -20.42 -18.10
CA THR A 161 -16.69 -20.72 -19.53
C THR A 161 -15.29 -20.80 -20.11
N SER A 162 -15.03 -21.77 -20.99
CA SER A 162 -13.73 -21.93 -21.66
C SER A 162 -13.91 -22.53 -23.07
N ARG A 163 -12.81 -22.68 -23.83
CA ARG A 163 -12.79 -23.57 -24.99
C ARG A 163 -12.62 -25.04 -24.61
N ASN A 164 -11.69 -25.32 -23.69
CA ASN A 164 -11.37 -26.69 -23.27
C ASN A 164 -11.49 -26.82 -21.75
N ALA A 165 -11.93 -27.98 -21.26
CA ALA A 165 -11.79 -28.34 -19.85
C ALA A 165 -11.74 -29.86 -19.62
N TYR A 166 -11.21 -30.23 -18.45
CA TYR A 166 -11.39 -31.54 -17.82
C TYR A 166 -12.18 -31.35 -16.52
N TYR A 167 -13.06 -32.30 -16.18
CA TYR A 167 -13.80 -32.36 -14.93
C TYR A 167 -13.58 -33.72 -14.27
N PHE A 168 -13.29 -33.72 -12.98
CA PHE A 168 -13.09 -34.92 -12.17
C PHE A 168 -14.20 -35.02 -11.13
N GLU A 169 -15.11 -35.96 -11.32
CA GLU A 169 -16.30 -36.08 -10.47
C GLU A 169 -15.97 -36.44 -9.02
N THR A 170 -14.91 -37.23 -8.80
CA THR A 170 -14.52 -37.72 -7.47
C THR A 170 -13.92 -36.62 -6.58
N THR A 171 -13.14 -35.69 -7.15
CA THR A 171 -12.49 -34.59 -6.40
C THR A 171 -13.21 -33.24 -6.53
N LYS A 172 -14.17 -33.14 -7.47
CA LYS A 172 -14.85 -31.90 -7.88
C LYS A 172 -13.92 -30.84 -8.48
N ASP A 173 -12.73 -31.24 -8.96
CA ASP A 173 -11.81 -30.35 -9.66
C ASP A 173 -12.15 -30.20 -11.15
N ALA A 174 -12.09 -28.95 -11.62
CA ALA A 174 -12.24 -28.58 -13.00
C ALA A 174 -11.00 -27.82 -13.50
N TYR A 175 -10.35 -28.34 -14.54
CA TYR A 175 -9.17 -27.74 -15.16
C TYR A 175 -9.55 -27.14 -16.51
N PHE A 176 -9.57 -25.82 -16.60
CA PHE A 176 -9.95 -25.06 -17.79
C PHE A 176 -8.71 -24.50 -18.50
N ARG A 177 -8.72 -24.52 -19.83
CA ARG A 177 -7.70 -23.89 -20.68
C ARG A 177 -8.33 -23.14 -21.86
N ASN A 178 -7.56 -22.23 -22.46
CA ASN A 178 -7.85 -21.48 -23.68
C ASN A 178 -9.07 -20.56 -23.53
N LYS A 179 -8.82 -19.28 -23.23
CA LYS A 179 -9.83 -18.22 -23.00
C LYS A 179 -10.88 -18.59 -21.95
N VAL A 180 -10.46 -18.62 -20.68
CA VAL A 180 -11.32 -18.91 -19.54
C VAL A 180 -11.90 -17.61 -18.98
N VAL A 181 -13.22 -17.60 -18.76
CA VAL A 181 -13.94 -16.50 -18.09
C VAL A 181 -14.76 -17.06 -16.93
N VAL A 182 -14.42 -16.63 -15.71
CA VAL A 182 -15.19 -16.90 -14.47
C VAL A 182 -16.09 -15.70 -14.20
N ARG A 183 -17.36 -15.96 -13.90
CA ARG A 183 -18.37 -14.96 -13.54
C ARG A 183 -18.90 -15.32 -12.17
N SER A 184 -18.39 -14.62 -11.15
CA SER A 184 -18.87 -14.71 -9.76
C SER A 184 -19.73 -13.49 -9.42
N PRO A 185 -20.47 -13.47 -8.30
CA PRO A 185 -21.10 -12.25 -7.82
C PRO A 185 -20.06 -11.14 -7.59
N GLY A 186 -18.96 -11.45 -6.89
CA GLY A 186 -17.99 -10.47 -6.40
C GLY A 186 -16.92 -9.99 -7.39
N ALA A 187 -16.72 -10.67 -8.53
CA ALA A 187 -15.74 -10.34 -9.58
C ALA A 187 -16.00 -11.09 -10.91
N ILE A 188 -15.44 -10.58 -12.01
CA ILE A 188 -15.29 -11.31 -13.29
C ILE A 188 -13.79 -11.54 -13.54
N ILE A 189 -13.39 -12.78 -13.82
CA ILE A 189 -11.99 -13.16 -13.99
C ILE A 189 -11.76 -13.65 -15.43
N TYR A 190 -10.69 -13.16 -16.05
CA TYR A 190 -10.23 -13.49 -17.39
C TYR A 190 -8.83 -14.08 -17.30
N THR A 191 -8.64 -15.33 -17.72
CA THR A 191 -7.35 -16.03 -17.68
C THR A 191 -7.24 -17.03 -18.82
N ASP A 192 -6.03 -17.49 -19.15
CA ASP A 192 -5.88 -18.64 -20.04
C ASP A 192 -6.12 -19.97 -19.32
N SER A 193 -5.52 -20.15 -18.14
CA SER A 193 -5.35 -21.46 -17.50
C SER A 193 -5.70 -21.42 -16.01
N LEU A 194 -6.72 -22.19 -15.64
CA LEU A 194 -7.39 -22.18 -14.34
C LEU A 194 -7.61 -23.62 -13.84
N GLN A 195 -7.25 -23.90 -12.58
CA GLN A 195 -7.91 -24.97 -11.81
C GLN A 195 -8.99 -24.32 -10.93
N TYR A 196 -10.16 -24.93 -10.84
CA TYR A 196 -11.21 -24.51 -9.92
C TYR A 196 -11.90 -25.73 -9.31
N ASN A 197 -12.04 -25.75 -7.99
CA ASN A 197 -12.77 -26.80 -7.30
C ASN A 197 -14.23 -26.36 -7.07
N THR A 198 -15.21 -27.12 -7.59
CA THR A 198 -16.63 -26.71 -7.55
C THR A 198 -17.27 -26.83 -6.16
N MET A 199 -16.69 -27.65 -5.27
CA MET A 199 -17.14 -27.82 -3.89
C MET A 199 -16.59 -26.73 -2.97
N TYR A 200 -15.26 -26.55 -2.93
CA TYR A 200 -14.62 -25.57 -2.05
C TYR A 200 -14.59 -24.13 -2.62
N ARG A 201 -14.94 -23.96 -3.90
CA ARG A 201 -14.98 -22.67 -4.60
C ARG A 201 -13.63 -21.94 -4.67
N ASP A 202 -12.56 -22.72 -4.66
CA ASP A 202 -11.18 -22.26 -4.80
C ASP A 202 -10.77 -22.19 -6.27
N ALA A 203 -10.38 -21.00 -6.74
CA ALA A 203 -9.74 -20.76 -8.03
C ALA A 203 -8.21 -20.66 -7.88
N PHE A 204 -7.46 -21.33 -8.74
CA PHE A 204 -6.00 -21.28 -8.84
C PHE A 204 -5.56 -20.87 -10.24
N PHE A 205 -4.76 -19.81 -10.34
CA PHE A 205 -4.30 -19.20 -11.59
C PHE A 205 -2.86 -19.61 -11.91
N PHE A 206 -2.61 -19.98 -13.18
CA PHE A 206 -1.32 -20.49 -13.65
C PHE A 206 -0.75 -19.70 -14.84
N GLY A 207 -1.24 -18.49 -15.08
CA GLY A 207 -0.79 -17.60 -16.15
C GLY A 207 -1.46 -16.22 -16.08
N PRO A 208 -1.20 -15.34 -17.06
CA PRO A 208 -1.74 -13.98 -17.13
C PRO A 208 -3.25 -13.91 -16.87
N THR A 209 -3.61 -13.21 -15.80
CA THR A 209 -4.98 -13.20 -15.24
C THR A 209 -5.40 -11.78 -14.86
N ASN A 210 -6.53 -11.32 -15.41
CA ASN A 210 -7.20 -10.09 -15.02
C ASN A 210 -8.44 -10.42 -14.17
N ILE A 211 -8.49 -9.89 -12.95
CA ILE A 211 -9.63 -9.96 -12.02
C ILE A 211 -10.25 -8.57 -11.97
N ASN A 212 -11.42 -8.41 -12.56
CA ASN A 212 -12.20 -7.18 -12.53
C ASN A 212 -13.24 -7.27 -11.41
N GLY A 213 -13.15 -6.36 -10.44
CA GLY A 213 -14.15 -6.17 -9.40
C GLY A 213 -15.46 -5.57 -9.95
N ARG A 214 -16.39 -5.27 -9.05
CA ARG A 214 -17.74 -4.76 -9.40
C ARG A 214 -17.90 -3.25 -9.17
N LYS A 215 -17.04 -2.62 -8.36
CA LYS A 215 -17.05 -1.17 -8.08
C LYS A 215 -16.11 -0.39 -9.03
N GLY A 216 -15.20 -1.08 -9.73
CA GLY A 216 -14.22 -0.49 -10.67
C GLY A 216 -12.78 -0.95 -10.43
N GLU A 217 -12.57 -1.78 -9.41
CA GLU A 217 -11.30 -2.41 -9.05
C GLU A 217 -10.81 -3.31 -10.20
N LYS A 218 -9.52 -3.28 -10.52
CA LYS A 218 -8.90 -4.24 -11.45
C LYS A 218 -7.56 -4.70 -10.91
N LEU A 219 -7.34 -6.01 -10.92
CA LEU A 219 -6.10 -6.65 -10.52
C LEU A 219 -5.57 -7.51 -11.66
N TYR A 220 -4.32 -7.29 -12.05
CA TYR A 220 -3.54 -8.24 -12.83
C TYR A 220 -2.65 -9.09 -11.92
N THR A 221 -2.48 -10.37 -12.25
CA THR A 221 -1.54 -11.31 -11.62
C THR A 221 -1.18 -12.44 -12.59
N GLU A 222 -0.07 -13.14 -12.38
CA GLU A 222 0.27 -14.37 -13.12
C GLU A 222 0.09 -15.66 -12.33
N ARG A 223 0.03 -15.59 -11.00
CA ARG A 223 -0.09 -16.77 -10.15
C ARG A 223 -0.80 -16.46 -8.85
N GLY A 224 -1.90 -17.14 -8.55
CA GLY A 224 -2.58 -16.91 -7.28
C GLY A 224 -3.67 -17.91 -6.95
N LYS A 225 -4.22 -17.74 -5.75
CA LYS A 225 -5.41 -18.41 -5.26
C LYS A 225 -6.48 -17.36 -4.92
N TYR A 226 -7.72 -17.59 -5.31
CA TYR A 226 -8.87 -16.79 -4.88
C TYR A 226 -10.04 -17.70 -4.52
N ASN A 227 -10.57 -17.58 -3.31
CA ASN A 227 -11.79 -18.29 -2.92
C ASN A 227 -13.02 -17.42 -3.27
N THR A 228 -13.92 -17.91 -4.13
CA THR A 228 -15.07 -17.12 -4.60
C THR A 228 -16.24 -17.07 -3.60
N ALA A 229 -16.19 -17.84 -2.50
CA ALA A 229 -17.16 -17.76 -1.41
C ALA A 229 -16.77 -16.70 -0.37
N PHE A 230 -15.62 -16.85 0.28
CA PHE A 230 -15.15 -15.95 1.34
C PHE A 230 -14.45 -14.68 0.82
N GLY A 231 -14.15 -14.63 -0.50
CA GLY A 231 -13.46 -13.49 -1.11
C GLY A 231 -11.99 -13.32 -0.70
N VAL A 232 -11.41 -14.32 -0.01
CA VAL A 232 -10.01 -14.33 0.42
C VAL A 232 -9.09 -14.66 -0.75
N ALA A 233 -8.00 -13.90 -0.89
CA ALA A 233 -7.16 -13.90 -2.08
C ALA A 233 -5.65 -13.83 -1.76
N LYS A 234 -4.83 -14.55 -2.52
CA LYS A 234 -3.36 -14.55 -2.45
C LYS A 234 -2.77 -14.54 -3.86
N PHE A 235 -2.06 -13.49 -4.21
CA PHE A 235 -1.53 -13.23 -5.55
C PHE A 235 -0.02 -13.05 -5.53
N ASN A 236 0.66 -13.52 -6.56
CA ASN A 236 2.12 -13.66 -6.63
C ASN A 236 2.54 -13.42 -8.09
N LYS A 237 3.73 -12.83 -8.27
CA LYS A 237 4.36 -12.52 -9.57
C LYS A 237 3.59 -11.48 -10.41
N ASN A 238 4.30 -10.41 -10.74
CA ASN A 238 3.87 -9.33 -11.64
C ASN A 238 2.54 -8.66 -11.24
N ASN A 239 2.18 -8.67 -9.96
CA ASN A 239 0.88 -8.16 -9.52
C ASN A 239 0.76 -6.65 -9.75
N LEU A 240 -0.41 -6.20 -10.22
CA LEU A 240 -0.80 -4.80 -10.27
C LEU A 240 -2.28 -4.65 -9.93
N TYR A 241 -2.58 -4.07 -8.78
CA TYR A 241 -3.92 -3.58 -8.43
C TYR A 241 -4.10 -2.13 -8.92
N THR A 242 -5.29 -1.81 -9.42
CA THR A 242 -5.66 -0.46 -9.86
C THR A 242 -7.10 -0.13 -9.49
N GLU A 243 -7.33 1.12 -9.09
CA GLU A 243 -8.65 1.66 -8.74
C GLU A 243 -8.69 3.17 -9.00
N GLY A 244 -9.39 3.60 -10.05
CA GLY A 244 -9.47 5.02 -10.43
C GLY A 244 -8.10 5.61 -10.74
N SER A 245 -7.62 6.52 -9.88
CA SER A 245 -6.29 7.16 -9.97
C SER A 245 -5.15 6.37 -9.32
N ARG A 246 -5.47 5.28 -8.60
CA ARG A 246 -4.57 4.55 -7.70
C ARG A 246 -4.02 3.28 -8.34
N PHE A 247 -2.74 3.02 -8.07
CA PHE A 247 -1.98 1.87 -8.55
C PHE A 247 -1.17 1.30 -7.39
N LEU A 248 -1.18 -0.03 -7.24
CA LEU A 248 -0.41 -0.75 -6.21
C LEU A 248 0.28 -1.97 -6.83
N LYS A 249 1.60 -2.05 -6.65
CA LYS A 249 2.44 -3.21 -6.94
C LYS A 249 3.01 -3.83 -5.65
N GLY A 250 3.39 -5.10 -5.77
CA GLY A 250 4.20 -5.86 -4.82
C GLY A 250 4.41 -7.29 -5.31
N ASP A 251 5.49 -7.95 -4.93
CA ASP A 251 5.80 -9.33 -5.38
C ASP A 251 4.71 -10.32 -4.99
N SER A 252 4.13 -10.11 -3.81
CA SER A 252 2.95 -10.80 -3.30
C SER A 252 1.90 -9.83 -2.78
N LEU A 253 0.62 -10.09 -3.06
CA LEU A 253 -0.53 -9.38 -2.50
C LEU A 253 -1.47 -10.36 -1.77
N PHE A 254 -1.99 -9.95 -0.63
CA PHE A 254 -3.07 -10.64 0.11
C PHE A 254 -4.27 -9.72 0.24
N TYR A 255 -5.48 -10.28 0.16
CA TYR A 255 -6.72 -9.55 0.43
C TYR A 255 -7.74 -10.44 1.16
N ASP A 256 -8.37 -9.86 2.18
CA ASP A 256 -9.46 -10.44 2.95
C ASP A 256 -10.68 -9.54 2.82
N ARG A 257 -11.66 -9.99 2.00
CA ARG A 257 -12.87 -9.21 1.68
C ARG A 257 -13.79 -9.01 2.88
N GLU A 258 -13.89 -9.99 3.78
CA GLU A 258 -14.80 -9.91 4.94
C GLU A 258 -14.26 -8.94 6.00
N LYS A 259 -12.93 -8.84 6.14
CA LYS A 259 -12.28 -7.90 7.06
C LYS A 259 -11.93 -6.54 6.43
N GLY A 260 -12.00 -6.42 5.10
CA GLY A 260 -11.56 -5.24 4.36
C GLY A 260 -10.05 -4.97 4.48
N ILE A 261 -9.23 -6.03 4.55
CA ILE A 261 -7.78 -5.92 4.76
C ILE A 261 -7.05 -6.24 3.46
N GLY A 262 -6.19 -5.34 3.00
CA GLY A 262 -5.22 -5.59 1.93
C GLY A 262 -3.79 -5.54 2.46
N GLU A 263 -2.92 -6.42 1.96
CA GLU A 263 -1.49 -6.43 2.29
C GLU A 263 -0.64 -6.66 1.04
N ALA A 264 0.52 -6.00 0.99
CA ALA A 264 1.51 -6.09 -0.07
C ALA A 264 2.89 -6.36 0.52
N PHE A 265 3.65 -7.26 -0.10
CA PHE A 265 4.94 -7.73 0.39
C PHE A 265 5.99 -7.71 -0.73
N ARG A 266 7.14 -7.09 -0.42
CA ARG A 266 8.33 -6.86 -1.26
C ARG A 266 8.09 -6.05 -2.53
N ASN A 267 9.05 -5.19 -2.87
CA ASN A 267 8.98 -4.26 -4.00
C ASN A 267 7.63 -3.51 -4.03
N VAL A 268 7.12 -3.13 -2.85
CA VAL A 268 5.79 -2.52 -2.73
C VAL A 268 5.89 -1.10 -3.27
N VAL A 269 5.05 -0.77 -4.24
CA VAL A 269 4.98 0.60 -4.78
C VAL A 269 3.52 1.01 -4.93
N PHE A 270 3.16 2.10 -4.27
CA PHE A 270 1.85 2.74 -4.34
C PHE A 270 1.97 4.10 -5.04
N VAL A 271 1.03 4.38 -5.95
CA VAL A 271 0.97 5.64 -6.70
C VAL A 271 -0.46 6.12 -6.79
N ASP A 272 -0.72 7.38 -6.42
CA ASP A 272 -1.96 8.09 -6.72
C ASP A 272 -1.69 9.23 -7.71
N THR A 273 -2.21 9.08 -8.92
CA THR A 273 -1.99 10.01 -10.04
C THR A 273 -2.76 11.33 -9.90
N LEU A 274 -3.78 11.37 -9.04
CA LEU A 274 -4.66 12.52 -8.80
C LEU A 274 -4.17 13.41 -7.64
N ASP A 275 -3.48 12.83 -6.65
CA ASP A 275 -2.91 13.55 -5.50
C ASP A 275 -1.37 13.68 -5.56
N LYS A 276 -0.77 13.35 -6.72
CA LYS A 276 0.69 13.40 -7.00
C LYS A 276 1.53 12.67 -5.94
N PHE A 277 0.98 11.59 -5.40
CA PHE A 277 1.57 10.83 -4.31
C PHE A 277 2.24 9.57 -4.85
N TYR A 278 3.50 9.35 -4.43
CA TYR A 278 4.25 8.13 -4.69
C TYR A 278 4.86 7.65 -3.38
N ALA A 279 4.77 6.34 -3.12
CA ALA A 279 5.46 5.70 -2.01
C ALA A 279 5.97 4.30 -2.40
N ASN A 280 7.15 3.92 -1.90
CA ASN A 280 7.69 2.57 -2.03
C ASN A 280 8.21 2.02 -0.68
N GLY A 281 8.33 0.69 -0.54
CA GLY A 281 8.88 0.02 0.65
C GLY A 281 8.74 -1.51 0.56
N GLU A 282 9.10 -2.25 1.60
CA GLU A 282 9.05 -3.72 1.58
C GLU A 282 7.77 -4.34 2.18
N TYR A 283 7.00 -3.60 2.98
CA TYR A 283 5.66 -4.02 3.42
C TYR A 283 4.67 -2.85 3.38
N GLY A 284 3.46 -3.12 2.90
CA GLY A 284 2.32 -2.20 2.93
C GLY A 284 1.04 -2.89 3.40
N LYS A 285 0.30 -2.26 4.30
CA LYS A 285 -1.01 -2.70 4.80
C LYS A 285 -2.06 -1.63 4.56
N TYR A 286 -3.26 -2.03 4.15
CA TYR A 286 -4.42 -1.17 3.96
C TYR A 286 -5.64 -1.72 4.72
N LEU A 287 -6.41 -0.84 5.36
CA LEU A 287 -7.68 -1.17 6.03
C LEU A 287 -8.82 -0.34 5.40
N GLU A 288 -9.80 -0.99 4.77
CA GLU A 288 -10.94 -0.34 4.10
C GLU A 288 -11.83 0.44 5.10
N ALA A 289 -11.91 -0.02 6.35
CA ALA A 289 -12.78 0.52 7.40
C ALA A 289 -12.49 1.98 7.80
N ASP A 290 -11.21 2.39 7.80
CA ASP A 290 -10.79 3.76 8.11
C ASP A 290 -9.81 4.36 7.07
N GLN A 291 -9.67 3.67 5.94
CA GLN A 291 -8.81 4.02 4.81
C GLN A 291 -7.35 4.29 5.23
N SER A 292 -6.91 3.62 6.29
CA SER A 292 -5.55 3.72 6.80
C SER A 292 -4.57 2.87 6.00
N ILE A 293 -3.34 3.36 5.92
CA ILE A 293 -2.21 2.79 5.20
C ILE A 293 -1.05 2.75 6.20
N LEU A 294 -0.43 1.58 6.36
CA LEU A 294 0.83 1.44 7.08
C LEU A 294 1.89 0.93 6.10
N MET A 295 3.04 1.59 6.07
CA MET A 295 4.23 1.13 5.36
C MET A 295 5.40 0.97 6.35
N HIS A 296 6.13 -0.12 6.22
CA HIS A 296 7.23 -0.53 7.11
C HIS A 296 8.36 -1.14 6.28
N THR A 297 9.57 -1.10 6.81
CA THR A 297 10.81 -1.56 6.18
C THR A 297 11.14 -0.72 4.93
N ASP A 298 12.03 0.24 5.15
CA ASP A 298 12.54 1.20 4.18
C ASP A 298 11.45 1.95 3.36
N PRO A 299 10.41 2.51 4.01
CA PRO A 299 9.35 3.26 3.34
C PRO A 299 9.82 4.65 2.86
N LEU A 300 9.88 4.86 1.54
CA LEU A 300 10.24 6.12 0.90
C LEU A 300 9.01 6.77 0.23
N ILE A 301 8.62 7.95 0.69
CA ILE A 301 7.62 8.82 0.05
C ILE A 301 8.32 9.84 -0.86
N LYS A 302 7.70 10.14 -2.00
CA LYS A 302 8.11 11.18 -2.94
C LYS A 302 6.92 12.10 -3.22
N TYR A 303 7.13 13.40 -3.09
CA TYR A 303 6.13 14.44 -3.33
C TYR A 303 6.72 15.56 -4.19
N VAL A 304 6.01 15.93 -5.26
CA VAL A 304 6.50 16.92 -6.24
C VAL A 304 6.07 18.32 -5.81
N VAL A 305 7.04 19.24 -5.72
CA VAL A 305 6.84 20.62 -5.28
C VAL A 305 7.27 21.57 -6.39
N GLN A 306 6.45 22.58 -6.70
CA GLN A 306 6.90 23.69 -7.54
C GLN A 306 7.85 24.58 -6.72
N SER A 307 9.07 24.83 -7.22
CA SER A 307 9.99 25.78 -6.60
C SER A 307 10.13 27.04 -7.46
N ASP A 308 9.92 28.19 -6.82
CA ASP A 308 10.11 29.53 -7.39
C ASP A 308 11.53 30.07 -7.14
N SER A 309 12.42 29.24 -6.57
CA SER A 309 13.74 29.63 -6.09
C SER A 309 14.69 30.01 -7.24
N THR A 310 14.86 31.31 -7.48
CA THR A 310 15.76 31.90 -8.50
C THR A 310 17.26 31.83 -8.15
N GLY A 311 17.66 30.88 -7.30
CA GLY A 311 19.03 30.74 -6.80
C GLY A 311 19.85 29.69 -7.54
N ASN A 312 21.13 29.98 -7.78
CA ASN A 312 22.13 28.97 -8.14
C ASN A 312 22.45 28.10 -6.92
N ALA A 313 21.55 27.15 -6.61
CA ALA A 313 21.95 25.96 -5.87
C ALA A 313 22.87 25.13 -6.78
N ASP A 314 24.04 24.73 -6.27
CA ASP A 314 25.05 23.94 -7.00
C ASP A 314 24.56 22.51 -7.24
N SER A 315 23.69 22.35 -8.24
CA SER A 315 23.06 21.07 -8.56
C SER A 315 23.96 20.23 -9.48
N THR A 316 25.03 19.70 -8.91
CA THR A 316 25.74 18.51 -9.44
C THR A 316 24.89 17.23 -9.34
N ALA A 317 23.71 17.32 -8.71
CA ALA A 317 22.57 16.42 -8.92
C ALA A 317 22.07 16.49 -10.39
N THR A 318 22.81 15.85 -11.29
CA THR A 318 22.33 15.51 -12.63
C THR A 318 21.25 14.43 -12.56
N ASP A 319 20.22 14.53 -13.40
CA ASP A 319 19.23 13.46 -13.56
C ASP A 319 19.92 12.16 -13.98
N THR A 320 19.98 11.19 -13.08
CA THR A 320 20.41 9.82 -13.36
C THR A 320 19.36 9.02 -14.14
N ILE A 321 18.15 9.57 -14.26
CA ILE A 321 17.01 8.99 -14.98
C ILE A 321 17.12 9.26 -16.49
N ASP A 322 17.96 8.47 -17.17
CA ASP A 322 17.73 7.89 -18.53
C ASP A 322 19.05 7.48 -19.24
N ARG A 323 20.23 7.76 -18.66
CA ARG A 323 21.55 7.37 -19.23
C ARG A 323 21.69 5.87 -19.57
N ALA A 324 20.87 5.00 -18.99
CA ALA A 324 20.87 3.56 -19.23
C ALA A 324 20.41 3.11 -20.64
N ASN A 325 19.78 3.99 -21.44
CA ASN A 325 19.24 3.65 -22.77
C ASN A 325 19.91 4.38 -23.95
N LEU A 326 20.97 5.17 -23.70
CA LEU A 326 21.64 5.99 -24.71
C LEU A 326 22.98 5.38 -25.13
N SER A 327 23.31 5.43 -26.43
CA SER A 327 24.62 4.98 -26.90
C SER A 327 25.74 5.96 -26.52
N PRO A 328 27.01 5.51 -26.45
CA PRO A 328 28.16 6.39 -26.18
C PRO A 328 28.34 7.54 -27.18
N LYS A 329 27.74 7.48 -28.38
CA LYS A 329 27.73 8.58 -29.34
C LYS A 329 26.73 9.67 -28.95
N GLU A 330 25.53 9.30 -28.51
CA GLU A 330 24.46 10.24 -28.13
C GLU A 330 24.81 10.98 -26.84
N ILE A 331 25.41 10.29 -25.86
CA ILE A 331 25.96 10.92 -24.64
C ILE A 331 26.98 12.00 -25.01
N ARG A 332 27.97 11.67 -25.86
CA ARG A 332 28.95 12.63 -26.39
C ARG A 332 28.37 13.71 -27.30
N GLN A 333 27.11 13.62 -27.71
CA GLN A 333 26.44 14.67 -28.48
C GLN A 333 25.70 15.63 -27.53
N LEU A 334 24.94 15.09 -26.58
CA LEU A 334 24.32 15.84 -25.49
C LEU A 334 25.34 16.68 -24.70
N GLU A 335 26.52 16.13 -24.39
CA GLU A 335 27.61 16.85 -23.72
C GLU A 335 28.08 18.08 -24.53
N ARG A 336 28.31 17.93 -25.84
CA ARG A 336 28.77 19.03 -26.72
C ARG A 336 27.68 20.06 -26.99
N ASP A 337 26.42 19.64 -27.06
CA ASP A 337 25.31 20.57 -27.28
C ASP A 337 24.97 21.33 -25.99
N GLN A 338 25.14 20.74 -24.79
CA GLN A 338 25.14 21.47 -23.52
C GLN A 338 26.31 22.47 -23.42
N GLU A 339 27.52 22.09 -23.82
CA GLU A 339 28.69 22.97 -23.80
C GLU A 339 28.52 24.20 -24.71
N LYS A 340 27.97 24.01 -25.93
CA LYS A 340 27.57 25.13 -26.80
C LYS A 340 26.55 26.04 -26.14
N LEU A 341 25.48 25.46 -25.57
CA LEU A 341 24.36 26.22 -25.03
C LEU A 341 24.75 26.98 -23.74
N ALA A 342 25.76 26.51 -23.01
CA ALA A 342 26.42 27.27 -21.95
C ALA A 342 27.21 28.47 -22.51
N LYS A 343 28.04 28.27 -23.54
CA LYS A 343 28.83 29.34 -24.19
C LYS A 343 27.97 30.40 -24.86
N GLU A 344 26.82 30.02 -25.44
CA GLU A 344 25.84 30.96 -25.99
C GLU A 344 25.17 31.80 -24.90
N LYS A 345 24.81 31.20 -23.75
CA LYS A 345 24.29 31.95 -22.59
C LYS A 345 25.31 32.93 -22.03
N GLU A 346 26.55 32.50 -21.83
CA GLU A 346 27.65 33.35 -21.33
C GLU A 346 27.89 34.55 -22.27
N LYS A 347 27.84 34.33 -23.59
CA LYS A 347 27.92 35.40 -24.59
C LYS A 347 26.75 36.37 -24.49
N ALA A 348 25.51 35.86 -24.45
CA ALA A 348 24.30 36.68 -24.36
C ALA A 348 24.23 37.50 -23.05
N GLU A 349 24.73 36.95 -21.94
CA GLU A 349 24.85 37.65 -20.66
C GLU A 349 25.90 38.77 -20.72
N LYS A 350 27.08 38.51 -21.32
CA LYS A 350 28.12 39.53 -21.56
C LYS A 350 27.66 40.64 -22.51
N GLU A 351 26.81 40.34 -23.50
CA GLU A 351 26.20 41.33 -24.37
C GLU A 351 25.13 42.15 -23.64
N ARG A 352 24.30 41.51 -22.79
CA ARG A 352 23.36 42.21 -21.89
C ARG A 352 24.06 43.16 -20.91
N LEU A 353 25.14 42.73 -20.26
CA LEU A 353 25.89 43.57 -19.32
C LEU A 353 26.43 44.83 -20.02
N LYS A 354 27.04 44.67 -21.21
CA LYS A 354 27.53 45.79 -22.02
C LYS A 354 26.42 46.74 -22.47
N ALA A 355 25.25 46.21 -22.81
CA ALA A 355 24.09 47.04 -23.17
C ALA A 355 23.58 47.86 -21.97
N ALA A 356 23.48 47.25 -20.78
CA ALA A 356 23.09 47.93 -19.54
C ALA A 356 24.13 48.99 -19.13
N GLU A 357 25.43 48.67 -19.19
CA GLU A 357 26.51 49.60 -18.87
C GLU A 357 26.56 50.79 -19.85
N LYS A 358 26.25 50.57 -21.14
CA LYS A 358 26.11 51.64 -22.13
C LYS A 358 24.90 52.53 -21.83
N LEU A 359 23.73 51.93 -21.54
CA LEU A 359 22.50 52.66 -21.21
C LEU A 359 22.69 53.53 -19.96
N GLU A 360 23.34 53.00 -18.92
CA GLU A 360 23.61 53.75 -17.69
C GLU A 360 24.63 54.89 -17.92
N LYS A 361 25.64 54.69 -18.79
CA LYS A 361 26.57 55.75 -19.22
C LYS A 361 25.92 56.81 -20.12
N GLU A 362 24.88 56.47 -20.87
CA GLU A 362 24.09 57.42 -21.67
C GLU A 362 23.17 58.23 -20.76
N ARG A 363 22.46 57.56 -19.84
CA ARG A 363 21.64 58.17 -18.78
C ARG A 363 22.42 59.13 -17.88
N GLN A 364 23.63 58.75 -17.44
CA GLN A 364 24.51 59.63 -16.65
C GLN A 364 24.98 60.87 -17.44
N LYS A 365 25.15 60.76 -18.76
CA LYS A 365 25.46 61.90 -19.63
C LYS A 365 24.28 62.84 -19.86
N GLU A 366 23.05 62.36 -19.77
CA GLU A 366 21.85 63.21 -19.78
C GLU A 366 21.64 63.92 -18.43
N LEU A 367 21.75 63.21 -17.30
CA LEU A 367 21.71 63.85 -15.97
C LEU A 367 22.79 64.92 -15.78
N ALA A 368 23.97 64.73 -16.38
CA ALA A 368 25.06 65.72 -16.36
C ALA A 368 24.79 66.96 -17.26
N LYS A 369 23.74 66.96 -18.09
CA LYS A 369 23.42 68.06 -19.01
C LYS A 369 22.22 68.92 -18.59
N ASN A 370 21.35 68.45 -17.68
CA ASN A 370 20.20 69.22 -17.22
C ASN A 370 19.91 68.96 -15.72
N PRO A 371 20.36 69.84 -14.81
CA PRO A 371 20.25 69.60 -13.36
C PRO A 371 18.84 69.61 -12.76
N GLU A 372 17.82 70.11 -13.48
CA GLU A 372 16.51 70.44 -12.87
C GLU A 372 15.44 69.34 -12.95
N LEU A 373 15.66 68.23 -13.67
CA LEU A 373 14.69 67.11 -13.69
C LEU A 373 14.81 66.26 -12.40
N LYS A 374 14.35 66.83 -11.29
CA LYS A 374 14.34 66.19 -9.95
C LYS A 374 12.95 65.71 -9.48
N THR A 375 11.98 65.60 -10.38
CA THR A 375 10.73 64.84 -10.22
C THR A 375 10.12 64.55 -11.58
N ILE A 376 9.71 63.29 -11.81
CA ILE A 376 8.57 62.84 -12.64
C ILE A 376 8.48 61.32 -12.43
N GLU A 377 7.31 60.81 -12.03
CA GLU A 377 7.04 59.36 -12.05
C GLU A 377 6.78 58.92 -13.50
N PRO A 378 7.32 57.79 -13.98
CA PRO A 378 6.93 57.25 -15.27
C PRO A 378 5.44 56.82 -15.23
N PRO A 379 4.63 57.19 -16.22
CA PRO A 379 3.18 57.04 -16.13
C PRO A 379 2.73 55.57 -16.25
N LYS A 380 1.54 55.28 -15.71
CA LYS A 380 0.79 54.08 -16.10
C LYS A 380 0.52 54.15 -17.62
N GLN A 381 0.89 53.10 -18.34
CA GLN A 381 0.56 52.91 -19.73
C GLN A 381 -0.03 51.52 -19.90
N ASP A 382 -1.16 51.42 -20.60
CA ASP A 382 -2.02 50.22 -20.53
C ASP A 382 -1.32 48.96 -21.08
N SER A 383 -1.41 47.89 -20.28
CA SER A 383 -0.75 46.63 -20.57
C SER A 383 -1.48 45.86 -21.67
N ILE A 384 -1.13 46.16 -22.93
CA ILE A 384 -1.14 45.13 -23.97
C ILE A 384 -0.29 43.97 -23.42
N LEU A 385 -0.84 42.75 -23.47
CA LEU A 385 -0.22 41.56 -22.90
C LEU A 385 1.12 41.25 -23.61
N ALA A 386 2.21 41.75 -23.04
CA ALA A 386 3.53 41.18 -23.26
C ALA A 386 3.44 39.69 -22.90
N PRO A 387 3.96 38.77 -23.76
CA PRO A 387 3.93 37.35 -23.44
C PRO A 387 4.67 37.14 -22.13
N THR A 388 3.98 36.57 -21.14
CA THR A 388 4.50 36.41 -19.79
C THR A 388 5.87 35.77 -19.86
N ALA A 389 6.89 36.49 -19.36
CA ALA A 389 8.23 35.95 -19.27
C ALA A 389 8.13 34.64 -18.50
N LYS A 390 8.49 33.53 -19.15
CA LYS A 390 8.35 32.20 -18.55
C LYS A 390 9.29 32.12 -17.36
N THR A 391 8.76 32.39 -16.17
CA THR A 391 9.34 31.94 -14.92
C THR A 391 9.45 30.43 -15.04
N ASN A 392 10.66 29.93 -15.29
CA ASN A 392 10.93 28.50 -15.33
C ASN A 392 10.83 27.99 -13.89
N THR A 393 9.60 27.72 -13.45
CA THR A 393 9.30 27.10 -12.15
C THR A 393 10.06 25.78 -12.10
N ARG A 394 11.12 25.74 -11.29
CA ARG A 394 11.98 24.57 -11.19
C ARG A 394 11.19 23.52 -10.43
N ILE A 395 10.86 22.42 -11.11
CA ILE A 395 10.21 21.29 -10.46
C ILE A 395 11.23 20.67 -9.52
N ASP A 396 10.87 20.54 -8.25
CA ASP A 396 11.69 19.91 -7.22
C ASP A 396 10.90 18.75 -6.60
N THR A 397 11.60 17.78 -6.01
CA THR A 397 10.97 16.62 -5.36
C THR A 397 11.41 16.55 -3.91
N ALA A 398 10.44 16.59 -3.00
CA ALA A 398 10.65 16.30 -1.60
C ALA A 398 10.57 14.78 -1.39
N TYR A 399 11.59 14.23 -0.76
CA TYR A 399 11.72 12.83 -0.36
C TYR A 399 11.58 12.73 1.16
N MET A 400 10.89 11.71 1.66
CA MET A 400 10.78 11.44 3.10
C MET A 400 10.88 9.93 3.38
N THR A 401 11.67 9.53 4.36
CA THR A 401 11.76 8.15 4.87
C THR A 401 11.76 8.13 6.40
N ALA A 402 11.40 6.98 6.99
CA ALA A 402 11.35 6.72 8.43
C ALA A 402 11.33 5.19 8.67
N ASP A 403 11.45 4.71 9.92
CA ASP A 403 11.34 3.26 10.17
C ASP A 403 9.90 2.75 9.90
N THR A 404 8.88 3.58 10.12
CA THR A 404 7.48 3.29 9.81
C THR A 404 6.74 4.56 9.40
N ILE A 405 5.90 4.48 8.37
CA ILE A 405 4.99 5.57 7.98
C ILE A 405 3.55 5.07 8.04
N PHE A 406 2.73 5.73 8.86
CA PHE A 406 1.31 5.45 9.03
C PHE A 406 0.47 6.66 8.59
N SER A 407 -0.53 6.42 7.76
CA SER A 407 -1.49 7.44 7.35
C SER A 407 -2.93 6.95 7.53
N LYS A 408 -3.84 7.84 7.92
CA LYS A 408 -5.25 7.53 8.16
C LYS A 408 -6.15 8.64 7.65
N VAL A 409 -7.35 8.28 7.21
CA VAL A 409 -8.41 9.24 6.89
C VAL A 409 -9.31 9.40 8.12
N ILE A 410 -9.63 10.64 8.47
CA ILE A 410 -10.60 10.98 9.51
C ILE A 410 -11.57 12.06 9.01
N LEU A 411 -12.66 12.31 9.73
CA LEU A 411 -13.53 13.46 9.43
C LEU A 411 -12.88 14.74 9.96
N VAL A 412 -13.12 15.87 9.28
CA VAL A 412 -12.53 17.16 9.68
C VAL A 412 -12.97 17.57 11.09
N ARG A 413 -14.21 17.29 11.50
CA ARG A 413 -14.68 17.52 12.88
C ARG A 413 -13.91 16.74 13.95
N ASP A 414 -13.32 15.59 13.57
CA ASP A 414 -12.55 14.73 14.47
C ASP A 414 -11.07 15.17 14.54
N TYR A 415 -10.65 16.04 13.60
CA TYR A 415 -9.32 16.65 13.57
C TYR A 415 -9.22 17.81 14.56
N LYS A 416 -8.11 17.90 15.29
CA LYS A 416 -7.82 19.03 16.20
C LYS A 416 -6.75 19.93 15.58
N PRO A 417 -7.14 20.98 14.82
CA PRO A 417 -6.18 21.90 14.22
C PRO A 417 -5.42 22.67 15.29
N LEU A 418 -4.12 22.80 15.10
CA LEU A 418 -3.27 23.63 15.94
C LEU A 418 -3.06 24.98 15.26
N ASP A 419 -3.86 25.96 15.64
CA ASP A 419 -3.58 27.36 15.33
C ASP A 419 -2.48 27.87 16.26
N LEU A 420 -1.32 28.22 15.69
CA LEU A 420 -0.17 28.73 16.42
C LEU A 420 -0.31 30.23 16.83
N LYS A 421 -1.31 30.94 16.30
CA LYS A 421 -1.61 32.37 16.59
C LYS A 421 -0.40 33.28 16.47
N LEU A 422 0.43 33.04 15.44
CA LEU A 422 1.67 33.76 15.20
C LEU A 422 1.39 35.11 14.52
N ASP A 423 1.63 36.19 15.26
CA ASP A 423 1.55 37.55 14.73
C ASP A 423 2.80 37.91 13.90
N ARG A 424 2.61 38.31 12.64
CA ARG A 424 3.67 38.81 11.73
C ARG A 424 4.36 40.11 12.23
N SER A 425 3.84 40.78 13.26
CA SER A 425 4.51 41.88 13.97
C SER A 425 5.42 41.42 15.14
N GLY A 426 5.31 40.15 15.55
CA GLY A 426 6.03 39.54 16.67
C GLY A 426 5.25 39.55 17.99
N GLY A 427 4.05 40.14 18.04
CA GLY A 427 3.21 40.25 19.22
C GLY A 427 3.83 41.10 20.34
N LYS A 428 3.10 41.24 21.45
CA LYS A 428 3.67 41.83 22.69
C LYS A 428 4.75 40.92 23.26
N LEU A 429 5.67 41.48 24.04
CA LEU A 429 6.48 40.70 24.98
C LEU A 429 5.53 40.08 26.01
N GLN A 430 5.70 38.80 26.32
CA GLN A 430 5.08 38.22 27.51
C GLN A 430 5.89 38.70 28.71
N GLU A 431 5.20 39.36 29.63
CA GLU A 431 5.68 39.50 30.99
C GLU A 431 5.34 38.20 31.69
N ASP A 432 6.28 37.27 31.61
CA ASP A 432 6.42 36.27 32.67
C ASP A 432 6.71 37.10 33.93
N THR A 433 5.70 37.29 34.78
CA THR A 433 5.88 37.87 36.10
C THR A 433 6.67 36.86 36.90
N ASP A 434 7.95 37.13 37.12
CA ASP A 434 8.78 36.43 38.09
C ASP A 434 7.98 36.46 39.41
N VAL A 435 7.45 35.30 39.82
CA VAL A 435 6.71 35.20 41.09
C VAL A 435 7.77 35.25 42.17
N ASP A 436 7.87 36.41 42.79
CA ASP A 436 8.79 36.70 43.87
C ASP A 436 8.35 35.91 45.12
N TYR A 437 8.74 34.64 45.15
CA TYR A 437 8.79 33.83 46.37
C TYR A 437 9.94 34.39 47.22
N GLY A 438 9.70 35.57 47.80
CA GLY A 438 10.68 36.25 48.64
C GLY A 438 11.11 35.37 49.80
N ASP A 439 12.35 35.54 50.24
CA ASP A 439 12.96 34.72 51.29
C ASP A 439 12.17 34.88 52.61
N GLU A 440 11.34 33.88 52.96
CA GLU A 440 10.59 33.82 54.23
C GLU A 440 11.53 33.48 55.40
N GLU A 441 12.41 34.40 55.76
CA GLU A 441 12.97 34.48 57.12
C GLU A 441 11.94 35.14 58.08
N ASP A 442 12.00 34.78 59.36
CA ASP A 442 11.21 35.33 60.48
C ASP A 442 9.67 35.14 60.46
N MET A 443 9.23 33.88 60.35
CA MET A 443 7.91 33.45 60.85
C MET A 443 7.88 33.41 62.40
N ASP A 444 7.69 34.56 63.04
CA ASP A 444 7.47 34.65 64.50
C ASP A 444 6.11 34.04 64.92
N PHE A 445 6.10 33.30 66.03
CA PHE A 445 5.06 32.31 66.34
C PHE A 445 4.27 32.71 67.60
N ASN A 446 3.29 33.61 67.48
CA ASN A 446 2.46 33.98 68.63
C ASN A 446 1.06 34.55 68.36
N ALA A 447 0.25 34.49 69.44
CA ALA A 447 -1.08 35.08 69.64
C ALA A 447 -2.28 34.49 68.87
N ALA A 448 -3.37 34.26 69.60
CA ALA A 448 -4.70 33.90 69.08
C ALA A 448 -5.67 35.09 69.17
N GLY A 449 -6.71 35.12 68.33
CA GLY A 449 -7.72 36.19 68.31
C GLY A 449 -9.05 35.71 67.74
N ASP A 450 -10.16 36.17 68.31
CA ASP A 450 -11.49 35.55 68.22
C ASP A 450 -12.48 36.31 67.27
N SER A 451 -13.01 35.58 66.27
CA SER A 451 -14.32 35.67 65.55
C SER A 451 -14.95 37.01 65.08
N ILE A 452 -16.17 36.89 64.49
CA ILE A 452 -17.21 37.93 64.22
C ILE A 452 -16.93 38.92 63.05
N GLN A 453 -17.83 39.22 62.09
CA GLN A 453 -19.20 38.73 61.75
C GLN A 453 -19.60 39.03 60.27
N GLU A 454 -20.48 38.20 59.68
CA GLU A 454 -21.75 38.51 58.95
C GLU A 454 -21.96 39.75 58.01
N ASN A 455 -22.84 39.77 56.99
CA ASN A 455 -23.63 38.79 56.18
C ASN A 455 -24.28 39.54 54.95
N PRO A 456 -25.54 39.30 54.50
CA PRO A 456 -26.05 38.24 53.61
C PRO A 456 -26.59 38.74 52.25
N GLN A 457 -26.95 37.82 51.32
CA GLN A 457 -28.35 37.70 50.82
C GLN A 457 -28.66 36.43 49.98
N THR A 458 -29.69 35.69 50.43
CA THR A 458 -30.67 34.81 49.72
C THR A 458 -30.25 34.07 48.42
N ALA A 459 -30.24 32.72 48.34
CA ALA A 459 -31.33 31.72 48.49
C ALA A 459 -32.24 31.54 47.23
N GLY A 460 -32.63 30.33 46.79
CA GLY A 460 -32.45 29.00 47.43
C GLY A 460 -32.72 27.79 46.51
N GLU A 461 -33.14 26.68 47.12
CA GLU A 461 -33.25 25.31 46.55
C GLU A 461 -34.37 25.12 45.47
N LYS A 462 -34.64 23.97 44.81
CA LYS A 462 -34.41 22.55 45.18
C LYS A 462 -34.44 21.55 43.98
N ILE A 463 -34.08 20.30 44.29
CA ILE A 463 -33.86 19.12 43.42
C ILE A 463 -35.18 18.48 42.92
N LEU A 464 -35.26 17.98 41.66
CA LEU A 464 -35.92 16.69 41.36
C LEU A 464 -35.56 16.00 40.02
N GLN A 465 -35.39 14.68 40.16
CA GLN A 465 -35.36 13.49 39.28
C GLN A 465 -35.79 13.51 37.79
N ASP A 466 -35.11 12.63 37.05
CA ASP A 466 -35.34 12.08 35.69
C ASP A 466 -36.38 10.93 35.70
N PRO A 467 -36.76 10.23 34.59
CA PRO A 467 -36.99 10.63 33.18
C PRO A 467 -38.42 10.33 32.67
N LYS A 468 -38.89 10.96 31.58
CA LYS A 468 -40.10 10.48 30.83
C LYS A 468 -40.11 10.71 29.31
N LYS A 469 -39.57 9.71 28.60
CA LYS A 469 -39.92 9.22 27.24
C LYS A 469 -40.89 10.07 26.36
N PRO A 470 -40.40 10.72 25.28
CA PRO A 470 -41.23 11.25 24.19
C PRO A 470 -41.83 10.14 23.30
N THR A 471 -43.00 10.41 22.71
CA THR A 471 -43.78 9.46 21.89
C THR A 471 -43.55 9.67 20.40
N THR A 472 -43.47 8.59 19.61
CA THR A 472 -43.36 8.65 18.14
C THR A 472 -44.73 8.93 17.48
N PRO A 473 -44.85 9.94 16.60
CA PRO A 473 -45.99 10.07 15.68
C PRO A 473 -45.75 9.21 14.43
N ALA A 474 -46.72 8.35 14.06
CA ALA A 474 -46.63 7.50 12.87
C ALA A 474 -47.84 7.68 11.94
N LYS A 475 -47.58 7.89 10.64
CA LYS A 475 -48.50 7.79 9.48
C LYS A 475 -47.68 8.08 8.21
N THR A 476 -47.86 7.44 7.04
CA THR A 476 -48.85 6.43 6.63
C THR A 476 -48.19 5.40 5.70
N VAL A 477 -48.49 4.12 5.88
CA VAL A 477 -48.11 3.04 4.93
C VAL A 477 -49.32 2.68 4.06
N GLN A 478 -49.12 2.48 2.76
CA GLN A 478 -50.20 2.11 1.85
C GLN A 478 -50.59 0.62 1.95
N LYS A 479 -51.86 0.35 1.64
CA LYS A 479 -52.58 -0.88 2.04
C LYS A 479 -52.48 -1.97 0.97
N LYS A 480 -51.76 -3.07 1.25
CA LYS A 480 -51.89 -4.32 0.48
C LYS A 480 -53.16 -5.07 0.87
N THR A 481 -53.89 -5.58 -0.12
CA THR A 481 -55.00 -6.52 0.06
C THR A 481 -54.52 -7.96 -0.03
N THR A 482 -55.08 -8.84 0.79
CA THR A 482 -54.86 -10.29 0.76
C THR A 482 -55.91 -11.01 -0.09
N PRO A 483 -55.54 -12.14 -0.71
CA PRO A 483 -56.48 -13.23 -0.98
C PRO A 483 -56.20 -14.47 -0.12
N LYS A 484 -57.24 -15.31 0.01
CA LYS A 484 -57.34 -16.55 0.80
C LYS A 484 -56.19 -17.56 0.66
N VAL A 485 -56.00 -18.32 1.74
CA VAL A 485 -55.30 -19.62 1.78
C VAL A 485 -56.07 -20.68 0.98
N SER A 486 -55.33 -21.52 0.25
CA SER A 486 -55.74 -22.87 -0.15
C SER A 486 -54.61 -23.86 0.13
N ASN A 487 -54.94 -25.07 0.60
CA ASN A 487 -53.95 -26.11 0.89
C ASN A 487 -53.46 -26.78 -0.40
N SER A 488 -52.16 -27.05 -0.49
CA SER A 488 -51.59 -27.99 -1.45
C SER A 488 -50.44 -28.78 -0.80
N ASN A 489 -50.32 -30.05 -1.19
CA ASN A 489 -49.32 -30.98 -0.65
C ASN A 489 -47.90 -30.67 -1.14
N PRO A 490 -46.85 -31.12 -0.44
CA PRO A 490 -45.46 -30.91 -0.86
C PRO A 490 -45.18 -31.54 -2.22
N SER A 491 -44.97 -30.69 -3.23
CA SER A 491 -44.64 -31.13 -4.59
C SER A 491 -43.18 -31.59 -4.67
N THR A 492 -42.97 -32.78 -5.23
CA THR A 492 -41.67 -33.28 -5.69
C THR A 492 -40.94 -32.24 -6.55
N GLN A 493 -39.61 -32.17 -6.39
CA GLN A 493 -38.77 -31.32 -7.24
C GLN A 493 -38.72 -31.88 -8.67
N ASN A 494 -39.59 -31.40 -9.55
CA ASN A 494 -39.54 -31.72 -10.97
C ASN A 494 -38.24 -31.18 -11.57
N THR A 495 -37.38 -32.09 -12.04
CA THR A 495 -36.19 -31.74 -12.83
C THR A 495 -36.63 -31.09 -14.14
N VAL A 496 -36.49 -29.77 -14.24
CA VAL A 496 -36.93 -29.02 -15.42
C VAL A 496 -36.10 -29.43 -16.64
N ALA A 497 -36.75 -30.06 -17.61
CA ALA A 497 -36.17 -30.40 -18.91
C ALA A 497 -35.94 -29.13 -19.74
N VAL A 498 -34.81 -28.45 -19.49
CA VAL A 498 -34.39 -27.26 -20.26
C VAL A 498 -34.29 -27.61 -21.76
N ASP A 499 -35.00 -26.85 -22.60
CA ASP A 499 -35.12 -27.04 -24.05
C ASP A 499 -33.73 -27.09 -24.76
N PRO A 500 -33.45 -28.10 -25.61
CA PRO A 500 -32.27 -28.13 -26.49
C PRO A 500 -31.98 -26.80 -27.21
N LYS A 501 -33.00 -26.09 -27.70
CA LYS A 501 -32.86 -24.76 -28.35
C LYS A 501 -32.21 -23.73 -27.42
N GLN A 502 -32.53 -23.79 -26.12
CA GLN A 502 -31.97 -22.89 -25.12
C GLN A 502 -30.48 -23.17 -24.87
N ILE A 503 -30.04 -24.45 -24.93
CA ILE A 503 -28.61 -24.81 -24.85
C ILE A 503 -27.85 -24.23 -26.04
N GLN A 504 -28.40 -24.35 -27.25
CA GLN A 504 -27.76 -23.80 -28.45
C GLN A 504 -27.68 -22.27 -28.42
N ALA A 505 -28.71 -21.59 -27.91
CA ALA A 505 -28.69 -20.13 -27.71
C ALA A 505 -27.61 -19.71 -26.69
N ILE A 506 -27.53 -20.39 -25.55
CA ILE A 506 -26.50 -20.14 -24.52
C ILE A 506 -25.09 -20.42 -25.07
N SER A 507 -24.90 -21.55 -25.78
CA SER A 507 -23.60 -21.92 -26.38
C SER A 507 -23.13 -20.91 -27.42
N LYS A 508 -24.06 -20.38 -28.24
CA LYS A 508 -23.80 -19.26 -29.17
C LYS A 508 -23.42 -17.97 -28.42
N ALA A 509 -24.16 -17.60 -27.37
CA ALA A 509 -23.88 -16.42 -26.56
C ALA A 509 -22.51 -16.50 -25.85
N ASP A 510 -22.20 -17.62 -25.19
CA ASP A 510 -20.88 -17.83 -24.58
C ASP A 510 -19.75 -17.93 -25.62
N SER A 511 -20.04 -18.35 -26.86
CA SER A 511 -19.08 -18.27 -27.98
C SER A 511 -18.80 -16.83 -28.42
N ILE A 512 -19.76 -15.90 -28.29
CA ILE A 512 -19.52 -14.46 -28.48
C ILE A 512 -18.73 -13.90 -27.30
N LEU A 513 -19.13 -14.21 -26.05
CA LEU A 513 -18.44 -13.73 -24.85
C LEU A 513 -16.97 -14.21 -24.78
N ARG A 514 -16.68 -15.47 -25.15
CA ARG A 514 -15.31 -15.99 -25.27
C ARG A 514 -14.53 -15.41 -26.45
N ARG A 515 -15.18 -14.92 -27.52
CA ARG A 515 -14.49 -14.19 -28.59
C ARG A 515 -14.03 -12.83 -28.09
N ASN A 516 -14.96 -12.08 -27.48
CA ASN A 516 -14.74 -10.72 -26.96
C ASN A 516 -13.88 -10.68 -25.68
N ALA A 517 -13.67 -11.82 -25.00
CA ALA A 517 -12.75 -11.93 -23.88
C ALA A 517 -11.30 -11.66 -24.32
N VAL A 518 -10.75 -10.53 -23.87
CA VAL A 518 -9.32 -10.23 -23.93
C VAL A 518 -8.63 -10.93 -22.76
N ILE A 519 -7.64 -11.76 -23.06
CA ILE A 519 -6.75 -12.37 -22.06
C ILE A 519 -5.46 -11.52 -22.07
N PRO A 520 -4.95 -11.06 -20.92
CA PRO A 520 -3.77 -10.20 -20.87
C PRO A 520 -2.50 -10.94 -21.30
N THR A 521 -1.49 -10.18 -21.73
CA THR A 521 -0.32 -10.69 -22.45
C THR A 521 0.97 -10.80 -21.62
N GLY A 522 0.99 -10.31 -20.38
CA GLY A 522 2.19 -10.27 -19.53
C GLY A 522 2.70 -8.85 -19.28
N ASN A 523 2.93 -8.09 -20.35
CA ASN A 523 3.76 -6.88 -20.31
C ASN A 523 2.99 -5.56 -20.05
N GLU A 524 1.65 -5.62 -20.08
CA GLU A 524 0.75 -4.48 -19.83
C GLU A 524 0.92 -3.79 -18.45
N PRO A 525 1.11 -4.51 -17.32
CA PRO A 525 1.16 -3.90 -15.98
C PRO A 525 2.35 -2.95 -15.79
N ASP A 526 3.50 -3.28 -16.38
CA ASP A 526 4.73 -2.48 -16.24
C ASP A 526 4.60 -1.17 -17.01
N SER A 527 4.01 -1.23 -18.20
CA SER A 527 3.67 -0.05 -18.99
C SER A 527 2.66 0.85 -18.27
N LEU A 528 1.62 0.27 -17.68
CA LEU A 528 0.62 1.00 -16.90
C LEU A 528 1.23 1.66 -15.66
N MET A 529 2.04 0.93 -14.89
CA MET A 529 2.69 1.47 -13.69
C MET A 529 3.71 2.56 -14.04
N LYS A 530 4.54 2.40 -15.08
CA LYS A 530 5.46 3.46 -15.53
C LYS A 530 4.71 4.71 -15.99
N LYS A 531 3.56 4.57 -16.66
CA LYS A 531 2.69 5.71 -17.02
C LYS A 531 2.07 6.39 -15.80
N ALA A 532 1.66 5.63 -14.78
CA ALA A 532 1.15 6.16 -13.52
C ALA A 532 2.24 6.94 -12.75
N MET A 533 3.42 6.33 -12.57
CA MET A 533 4.60 6.98 -11.99
C MET A 533 4.92 8.30 -12.71
N ASN A 534 5.02 8.27 -14.04
CA ASN A 534 5.30 9.45 -14.87
C ASN A 534 4.16 10.50 -14.88
N SER A 535 2.98 10.20 -14.32
CA SER A 535 1.86 11.14 -14.15
C SER A 535 1.80 11.73 -12.74
N ALA A 536 2.19 10.95 -11.72
CA ALA A 536 2.33 11.40 -10.34
C ALA A 536 3.61 12.23 -10.11
N LEU A 537 4.72 11.89 -10.80
CA LEU A 537 6.00 12.61 -10.72
C LEU A 537 6.09 13.86 -11.63
N LYS A 538 5.01 14.20 -12.35
CA LYS A 538 4.90 15.49 -13.04
C LYS A 538 4.25 16.50 -12.11
N ALA A 539 4.87 17.68 -11.98
CA ALA A 539 4.32 18.80 -11.24
C ALA A 539 2.90 19.11 -11.72
N ASP A 540 1.98 19.26 -10.77
CA ASP A 540 0.61 19.65 -11.10
C ASP A 540 0.59 21.12 -11.50
N THR A 541 0.11 21.44 -12.70
CA THR A 541 -0.14 22.80 -13.14
C THR A 541 -1.55 23.27 -12.80
N THR A 542 -2.40 22.37 -12.29
CA THR A 542 -3.72 22.73 -11.76
C THR A 542 -3.59 23.09 -10.27
N VAL A 543 -3.93 24.33 -9.94
CA VAL A 543 -3.87 24.83 -8.56
C VAL A 543 -5.06 24.26 -7.79
N LYS A 544 -4.84 23.16 -7.06
CA LYS A 544 -5.75 22.72 -5.98
C LYS A 544 -5.67 23.77 -4.87
N ASP A 545 -6.62 24.71 -4.89
CA ASP A 545 -6.77 25.77 -3.89
C ASP A 545 -6.97 25.18 -2.48
N SER A 546 -6.17 25.65 -1.53
CA SER A 546 -6.17 25.23 -0.13
C SER A 546 -6.69 26.33 0.81
N THR A 547 -7.67 27.10 0.36
CA THR A 547 -8.44 28.07 1.18
C THR A 547 -9.89 27.65 1.44
N VAL A 548 -10.25 26.40 1.10
CA VAL A 548 -11.62 25.88 1.20
C VAL A 548 -12.05 25.70 2.67
N MET A 549 -13.20 26.28 3.02
CA MET A 549 -13.95 25.95 4.24
C MET A 549 -14.40 24.49 4.18
N PHE A 550 -13.70 23.60 4.89
CA PHE A 550 -14.09 22.19 4.98
C PHE A 550 -15.39 22.02 5.77
N SER A 551 -16.34 21.23 5.24
CA SER A 551 -17.47 20.74 6.02
C SER A 551 -16.98 19.79 7.13
N ASP A 552 -17.67 19.75 8.27
CA ASP A 552 -17.48 18.73 9.33
C ASP A 552 -17.54 17.28 8.78
N THR A 553 -18.28 17.07 7.69
CA THR A 553 -18.43 15.78 7.01
C THR A 553 -17.34 15.50 5.97
N ALA A 554 -16.47 16.48 5.67
CA ALA A 554 -15.34 16.29 4.78
C ALA A 554 -14.32 15.32 5.37
N ARG A 555 -13.64 14.58 4.50
CA ARG A 555 -12.57 13.66 4.86
C ARG A 555 -11.22 14.35 4.70
N THR A 556 -10.37 14.23 5.71
CA THR A 556 -9.00 14.71 5.73
C THR A 556 -8.03 13.58 6.03
N ARG A 557 -6.76 13.71 5.64
CA ARG A 557 -5.72 12.71 5.87
C ARG A 557 -4.67 13.23 6.83
N ILE A 558 -4.29 12.39 7.79
CA ILE A 558 -3.13 12.58 8.66
C ILE A 558 -2.00 11.64 8.23
N VAL A 559 -0.76 12.06 8.45
CA VAL A 559 0.44 11.22 8.23
C VAL A 559 1.32 11.31 9.47
N ASN A 560 1.80 10.16 9.94
CA ASN A 560 2.79 10.03 10.99
C ASN A 560 3.97 9.24 10.41
N ALA A 561 5.16 9.79 10.54
CA ALA A 561 6.41 9.10 10.29
C ALA A 561 7.09 8.88 11.66
N TYR A 562 7.33 7.62 12.01
CA TYR A 562 7.80 7.21 13.33
C TYR A 562 9.22 6.67 13.26
N ASN A 563 10.04 7.15 14.20
CA ASN A 563 11.47 6.92 14.35
C ASN A 563 12.30 7.35 13.13
N ASN A 564 13.44 7.96 13.39
CA ASN A 564 14.52 8.14 12.42
C ASN A 564 14.15 8.91 11.14
N VAL A 565 13.14 9.79 11.19
CA VAL A 565 12.63 10.48 10.00
C VAL A 565 13.74 11.30 9.32
N ARG A 566 13.91 11.09 8.02
CA ARG A 566 14.80 11.85 7.13
C ARG A 566 13.98 12.51 6.03
N VAL A 567 14.28 13.77 5.73
CA VAL A 567 13.69 14.54 4.62
C VAL A 567 14.80 15.13 3.75
N PHE A 568 14.62 15.08 2.43
CA PHE A 568 15.53 15.69 1.45
C PHE A 568 14.73 16.38 0.35
N LYS A 569 15.06 17.64 0.10
CA LYS A 569 14.64 18.49 -1.03
C LYS A 569 15.90 19.26 -1.48
N SER A 570 15.92 19.87 -2.66
CA SER A 570 17.16 20.51 -3.16
C SER A 570 17.67 21.68 -2.28
N ASP A 571 16.77 22.44 -1.66
CA ASP A 571 17.05 23.60 -0.81
C ASP A 571 16.96 23.32 0.70
N LEU A 572 16.20 22.30 1.12
CA LEU A 572 15.92 21.95 2.51
C LEU A 572 16.15 20.47 2.79
N GLN A 573 16.82 20.15 3.89
CA GLN A 573 16.98 18.77 4.39
C GLN A 573 16.70 18.72 5.88
N ALA A 574 16.21 17.60 6.41
CA ALA A 574 15.92 17.45 7.84
C ALA A 574 16.14 16.04 8.38
N VAL A 575 16.42 15.97 9.69
CA VAL A 575 16.27 14.77 10.53
C VAL A 575 15.36 15.09 11.72
N ALA A 576 14.62 14.09 12.19
CA ALA A 576 13.85 14.12 13.43
C ALA A 576 13.74 12.69 13.99
N ASP A 577 13.33 12.54 15.25
CA ASP A 577 12.81 11.25 15.70
C ASP A 577 11.51 10.93 14.96
N SER A 578 10.54 11.84 15.02
CA SER A 578 9.19 11.61 14.50
C SER A 578 8.60 12.87 13.87
N VAL A 579 7.75 12.68 12.87
CA VAL A 579 7.08 13.76 12.13
C VAL A 579 5.60 13.48 11.99
N TYR A 580 4.79 14.47 12.39
CA TYR A 580 3.35 14.50 12.13
C TYR A 580 3.05 15.52 11.03
N TYR A 581 2.19 15.17 10.09
CA TYR A 581 1.63 16.09 9.11
C TYR A 581 0.09 16.04 9.12
N GLY A 582 -0.51 17.22 9.24
CA GLY A 582 -1.95 17.43 9.17
C GLY A 582 -2.35 18.20 7.92
N MET A 583 -3.29 17.67 7.14
CA MET A 583 -3.78 18.37 5.94
C MET A 583 -4.70 19.57 6.23
N VAL A 584 -5.40 19.61 7.38
CA VAL A 584 -6.36 20.70 7.68
C VAL A 584 -5.64 21.99 8.08
N ASP A 585 -4.58 21.89 8.89
CA ASP A 585 -3.72 23.03 9.26
C ASP A 585 -2.48 23.16 8.36
N SER A 586 -2.30 22.26 7.39
CA SER A 586 -1.16 22.20 6.45
C SER A 586 0.21 22.27 7.15
N MET A 587 0.30 21.67 8.33
CA MET A 587 1.43 21.85 9.24
C MET A 587 2.20 20.54 9.46
N PHE A 588 3.50 20.59 9.18
CA PHE A 588 4.48 19.63 9.67
C PHE A 588 4.84 19.96 11.12
N ARG A 589 4.98 18.91 11.92
CA ARG A 589 5.41 18.98 13.32
C ARG A 589 6.53 17.94 13.45
N PHE A 590 7.75 18.41 13.67
CA PHE A 590 8.94 17.60 13.84
C PHE A 590 9.26 17.52 15.34
N MET A 591 9.40 16.30 15.87
CA MET A 591 9.59 16.03 17.29
C MET A 591 10.89 15.25 17.56
N GLY A 592 11.34 15.28 18.81
CA GLY A 592 12.53 14.57 19.28
C GLY A 592 13.82 15.18 18.74
N LYS A 593 14.09 16.42 19.14
CA LYS A 593 15.31 17.20 18.80
C LYS A 593 15.57 17.28 17.28
N PRO A 594 14.58 17.69 16.46
CA PRO A 594 14.76 17.83 15.03
C PRO A 594 15.88 18.81 14.65
N MET A 595 16.53 18.51 13.53
CA MET A 595 17.57 19.33 12.94
C MET A 595 17.29 19.51 11.45
N ILE A 596 17.28 20.76 10.98
CA ILE A 596 16.94 21.15 9.62
C ILE A 596 18.10 21.96 9.05
N TRP A 597 18.46 21.73 7.78
CA TRP A 597 19.45 22.51 7.04
C TRP A 597 18.78 23.20 5.86
N SER A 598 19.02 24.51 5.70
CA SER A 598 18.48 25.35 4.62
C SER A 598 19.39 26.55 4.39
N ASP A 599 19.69 26.89 3.13
CA ASP A 599 20.55 28.04 2.74
C ASP A 599 21.84 28.17 3.60
N GLY A 600 22.58 27.07 3.73
CA GLY A 600 23.84 27.02 4.51
C GLY A 600 23.69 27.05 6.03
N SER A 601 22.48 27.27 6.54
CA SER A 601 22.19 27.35 7.98
C SER A 601 21.68 26.01 8.51
N GLN A 602 22.06 25.67 9.74
CA GLN A 602 21.48 24.58 10.54
C GLN A 602 20.52 25.17 11.58
N ILE A 603 19.41 24.50 11.80
CA ILE A 603 18.33 24.90 12.68
C ILE A 603 17.96 23.72 13.59
N SER A 604 17.83 23.94 14.90
CA SER A 604 17.43 22.91 15.86
C SER A 604 16.56 23.48 16.99
N ALA A 605 15.69 22.63 17.55
CA ALA A 605 14.88 22.90 18.74
C ALA A 605 14.39 21.55 19.31
N ASP A 606 13.73 21.52 20.47
CA ASP A 606 13.11 20.28 20.96
C ASP A 606 11.87 19.88 20.12
N THR A 607 11.17 20.86 19.54
CA THR A 607 10.09 20.64 18.57
C THR A 607 10.04 21.79 17.56
N ILE A 608 9.87 21.46 16.26
CA ILE A 608 9.70 22.45 15.19
C ILE A 608 8.34 22.25 14.54
N PHE A 609 7.54 23.30 14.52
CA PHE A 609 6.30 23.40 13.74
C PHE A 609 6.61 24.20 12.46
N MET A 610 6.11 23.74 11.32
CA MET A 610 6.33 24.38 10.02
C MET A 610 5.05 24.32 9.19
N GLN A 611 4.50 25.49 8.87
CA GLN A 611 3.23 25.60 8.15
C GLN A 611 3.46 25.97 6.68
N ILE A 612 2.84 25.18 5.80
CA ILE A 612 2.81 25.41 4.36
C ILE A 612 1.46 26.03 3.99
N LYS A 613 1.49 27.01 3.09
CA LYS A 613 0.30 27.65 2.51
C LYS A 613 0.50 27.79 1.01
N ASN A 614 -0.47 27.35 0.21
CA ASN A 614 -0.42 27.39 -1.25
C ASN A 614 0.89 26.80 -1.82
N ASN A 615 1.33 25.65 -1.29
CA ASN A 615 2.59 24.95 -1.62
C ASN A 615 3.89 25.73 -1.35
N LYS A 616 3.83 26.81 -0.56
CA LYS A 616 4.99 27.63 -0.12
C LYS A 616 5.09 27.64 1.41
N MET A 617 6.28 27.85 1.96
CA MET A 617 6.43 28.08 3.39
C MET A 617 5.81 29.44 3.76
N ASP A 618 5.02 29.50 4.84
CA ASP A 618 4.46 30.75 5.39
C ASP A 618 5.07 31.10 6.75
N ASN A 619 5.14 30.14 7.66
CA ASN A 619 5.70 30.33 9.00
C ASN A 619 6.34 29.05 9.56
N ALA A 620 7.26 29.24 10.51
CA ALA A 620 7.80 28.17 11.35
C ALA A 620 7.97 28.65 12.79
N LEU A 621 7.76 27.73 13.74
CA LEU A 621 7.93 27.93 15.16
C LEU A 621 8.88 26.85 15.71
N LEU A 622 10.04 27.30 16.19
CA LEU A 622 10.99 26.51 16.95
C LEU A 622 10.63 26.68 18.43
N LYS A 623 10.27 25.59 19.12
CA LYS A 623 9.78 25.62 20.50
C LYS A 623 10.72 24.85 21.44
N GLU A 624 11.15 25.55 22.50
CA GLU A 624 12.15 25.15 23.49
C GLU A 624 13.53 24.86 22.88
N ASN A 625 14.59 25.37 23.53
CA ASN A 625 16.00 25.23 23.12
C ASN A 625 16.24 25.58 21.63
N ALA A 626 15.59 26.64 21.15
CA ALA A 626 15.62 27.04 19.75
C ALA A 626 16.97 27.69 19.37
N PHE A 627 17.66 27.09 18.42
CA PHE A 627 19.01 27.46 18.00
C PHE A 627 19.11 27.47 16.47
N MET A 628 19.78 28.50 15.92
CA MET A 628 20.14 28.60 14.51
C MET A 628 21.64 28.89 14.40
N VAL A 629 22.32 28.18 13.49
CA VAL A 629 23.77 28.25 13.26
C VAL A 629 24.05 28.45 11.78
N ASN A 630 24.98 29.35 11.43
CA ASN A 630 25.44 29.56 10.06
C ASN A 630 26.97 29.71 10.05
N ALA A 631 27.66 29.01 9.13
CA ALA A 631 29.13 29.06 9.04
C ALA A 631 29.60 30.35 8.35
N VAL A 632 30.59 31.02 8.95
CA VAL A 632 31.09 32.31 8.50
C VAL A 632 32.29 32.10 7.59
N LEU A 633 32.07 32.25 6.28
CA LEU A 633 33.02 31.87 5.23
C LEU A 633 33.35 30.36 5.32
N ASP A 634 34.34 29.88 4.58
CA ASP A 634 34.85 28.50 4.69
C ASP A 634 35.74 28.31 5.95
N THR A 635 35.33 28.87 7.08
CA THR A 635 36.09 28.82 8.36
C THR A 635 35.33 28.08 9.45
N VAL A 636 36.03 27.79 10.56
CA VAL A 636 35.46 27.17 11.76
C VAL A 636 34.75 28.18 12.69
N LYS A 637 34.32 29.33 12.17
CA LYS A 637 33.58 30.36 12.93
C LYS A 637 32.10 30.35 12.57
N PHE A 638 31.24 30.57 13.56
CA PHE A 638 29.80 30.35 13.43
C PHE A 638 28.98 31.52 13.95
N ASN A 639 28.17 32.10 13.09
CA ASN A 639 27.06 32.95 13.51
C ASN A 639 26.04 32.06 14.23
N GLN A 640 25.64 32.47 15.43
CA GLN A 640 24.80 31.70 16.34
C GLN A 640 23.66 32.58 16.83
N LEU A 641 22.45 32.03 16.83
CA LEU A 641 21.24 32.73 17.26
C LEU A 641 20.37 31.77 18.09
N LYS A 642 20.14 32.13 19.35
CA LYS A 642 19.60 31.25 20.38
C LYS A 642 18.48 31.95 21.16
N GLY A 643 17.48 31.20 21.56
CA GLY A 643 16.49 31.63 22.54
C GLY A 643 15.56 30.50 22.95
N ARG A 644 14.68 30.75 23.91
CA ARG A 644 13.67 29.76 24.32
C ARG A 644 12.70 29.43 23.17
N LYS A 645 12.39 30.41 22.33
CA LYS A 645 11.46 30.28 21.20
C LYS A 645 11.90 31.18 20.04
N ILE A 646 11.95 30.61 18.84
CA ILE A 646 12.17 31.37 17.59
C ILE A 646 10.95 31.21 16.68
N VAL A 647 10.42 32.32 16.16
CA VAL A 647 9.37 32.35 15.14
C VAL A 647 9.95 32.94 13.86
N ALA A 648 9.85 32.22 12.75
CA ALA A 648 10.24 32.69 11.43
C ALA A 648 8.99 32.84 10.54
N PHE A 649 8.92 33.93 9.79
CA PHE A 649 7.91 34.16 8.75
C PHE A 649 8.58 34.23 7.40
N PHE A 650 7.92 33.64 6.40
CA PHE A 650 8.47 33.48 5.07
C PHE A 650 7.69 34.31 4.04
N ALA A 651 8.42 34.71 2.99
CA ALA A 651 7.90 35.30 1.77
C ALA A 651 8.66 34.70 0.59
N ASN A 652 7.94 34.14 -0.40
CA ASN A 652 8.53 33.46 -1.55
C ASN A 652 9.60 32.41 -1.16
N ASN A 653 9.29 31.56 -0.17
CA ASN A 653 10.18 30.55 0.45
C ASN A 653 11.47 31.08 1.12
N ASN A 654 11.72 32.39 1.15
CA ASN A 654 12.82 33.00 1.90
C ASN A 654 12.30 33.53 3.25
N ILE A 655 13.14 33.60 4.28
CA ILE A 655 12.76 34.20 5.56
C ILE A 655 12.65 35.72 5.39
N GLU A 656 11.48 36.28 5.70
CA GLU A 656 11.19 37.73 5.69
C GLU A 656 11.46 38.36 7.06
N ARG A 657 11.05 37.66 8.14
CA ARG A 657 11.13 38.14 9.52
C ARG A 657 11.45 36.99 10.46
N LEU A 658 12.20 37.28 11.52
CA LEU A 658 12.52 36.32 12.56
C LEU A 658 12.46 37.00 13.94
N PHE A 659 11.81 36.33 14.88
CA PHE A 659 11.59 36.79 16.25
C PHE A 659 12.16 35.76 17.22
N VAL A 660 13.23 36.12 17.92
CA VAL A 660 13.84 35.32 19.00
C VAL A 660 13.29 35.81 20.33
N THR A 661 12.88 34.91 21.22
CA THR A 661 12.18 35.27 22.46
C THR A 661 12.54 34.36 23.64
N GLY A 662 12.65 34.97 24.82
CA GLY A 662 13.03 34.31 26.07
C GLY A 662 14.53 34.07 26.11
N ASN A 663 15.26 34.93 26.82
CA ASN A 663 16.73 34.96 26.89
C ASN A 663 17.36 34.83 25.48
N ALA A 664 17.01 35.81 24.63
CA ALA A 664 17.45 35.88 23.25
C ALA A 664 18.93 36.30 23.21
N GLU A 665 19.74 35.50 22.53
CA GLU A 665 21.19 35.62 22.51
C GLU A 665 21.71 35.43 21.07
N ALA A 666 22.47 36.40 20.57
CA ALA A 666 23.08 36.37 19.24
C ALA A 666 24.58 36.57 19.33
N LEU A 667 25.33 35.81 18.53
CA LEU A 667 26.76 35.94 18.35
C LEU A 667 27.04 35.96 16.84
N VAL A 668 27.57 37.07 16.34
CA VAL A 668 27.73 37.35 14.90
C VAL A 668 29.14 37.85 14.61
N PHE A 669 29.82 37.24 13.63
CA PHE A 669 31.14 37.67 13.18
C PHE A 669 31.02 38.61 11.97
N ASN A 670 31.59 39.80 12.08
CA ASN A 670 31.66 40.74 10.96
C ASN A 670 32.97 40.53 10.19
N ALA A 671 32.84 40.17 8.91
CA ALA A 671 33.95 40.03 7.97
C ALA A 671 34.02 41.21 7.00
N ASP A 672 35.23 41.58 6.59
CA ASP A 672 35.45 42.59 5.56
C ASP A 672 35.04 42.06 4.18
N ASP A 673 34.16 42.79 3.48
CA ASP A 673 33.64 42.37 2.18
C ASP A 673 34.71 42.22 1.09
N LYS A 674 35.82 42.95 1.18
CA LYS A 674 36.90 42.95 0.18
C LYS A 674 38.00 41.96 0.53
N THR A 675 38.40 41.86 1.79
CA THR A 675 39.52 40.98 2.20
C THR A 675 39.08 39.62 2.72
N LYS A 676 37.79 39.43 3.03
CA LYS A 676 37.21 38.24 3.67
C LYS A 676 37.89 37.85 4.99
N ILE A 677 38.41 38.84 5.71
CA ILE A 677 38.98 38.67 7.06
C ILE A 677 37.94 39.08 8.10
N ILE A 678 37.74 38.25 9.12
CA ILE A 678 36.90 38.56 10.29
C ILE A 678 37.61 39.62 11.14
N LYS A 679 36.93 40.72 11.46
CA LYS A 679 37.48 41.84 12.25
C LYS A 679 37.06 41.79 13.72
N GLU A 680 35.85 41.34 13.97
CA GLU A 680 35.15 41.50 15.24
C GLU A 680 34.02 40.48 15.39
N MET A 681 33.60 40.27 16.62
CA MET A 681 32.48 39.44 17.03
C MET A 681 31.51 40.29 17.86
N PHE A 682 30.28 40.43 17.40
CA PHE A 682 29.19 41.09 18.10
C PHE A 682 28.41 40.06 18.91
N HIS A 683 28.25 40.30 20.21
CA HIS A 683 27.47 39.46 21.14
C HIS A 683 26.37 40.32 21.75
N ASP A 684 25.12 39.95 21.50
CA ASP A 684 23.91 40.64 21.98
C ASP A 684 23.08 39.69 22.84
N ARG A 685 22.67 40.16 24.03
CA ARG A 685 21.83 39.43 24.97
C ARG A 685 20.66 40.31 25.39
N CYS A 686 19.43 39.85 25.19
CA CYS A 686 18.23 40.59 25.56
C CYS A 686 17.02 39.68 25.76
N SER A 687 15.85 40.26 26.05
CA SER A 687 14.61 39.48 26.23
C SER A 687 14.04 38.99 24.90
N ARG A 688 14.27 39.75 23.82
CA ARG A 688 13.78 39.46 22.47
C ARG A 688 14.63 40.15 21.39
N ILE A 689 14.96 39.42 20.33
CA ILE A 689 15.58 39.97 19.12
C ILE A 689 14.54 39.95 18.00
N LYS A 690 14.42 41.05 17.26
CA LYS A 690 13.65 41.16 16.01
C LYS A 690 14.62 41.32 14.85
N ILE A 691 14.49 40.49 13.82
CA ILE A 691 15.29 40.57 12.59
C ILE A 691 14.34 40.67 11.40
N ARG A 692 14.58 41.63 10.50
CA ARG A 692 13.92 41.71 9.20
C ARG A 692 14.95 41.51 8.10
N MET A 693 14.60 40.69 7.11
CA MET A 693 15.46 40.42 5.97
C MET A 693 14.82 40.85 4.64
N VAL A 694 15.68 41.30 3.73
CA VAL A 694 15.38 41.67 2.35
C VAL A 694 16.49 41.07 1.48
N ASP A 695 16.14 40.42 0.37
CA ASP A 695 17.09 39.77 -0.54
C ASP A 695 18.13 38.87 0.15
N ARG A 696 17.67 38.09 1.15
CA ARG A 696 18.47 37.19 2.00
C ARG A 696 19.52 37.88 2.90
N LYS A 697 19.46 39.20 3.04
CA LYS A 697 20.34 39.99 3.93
C LYS A 697 19.54 40.59 5.08
N ILE A 698 20.19 40.78 6.23
CA ILE A 698 19.63 41.55 7.36
C ILE A 698 19.49 43.01 6.92
N ASN A 699 18.26 43.53 6.98
CA ASN A 699 17.92 44.92 6.72
C ASN A 699 17.64 45.66 8.04
N ASP A 700 17.14 44.97 9.05
CA ASP A 700 16.79 45.53 10.35
C ASP A 700 17.09 44.51 11.45
N TYR A 701 17.61 44.99 12.58
CA TYR A 701 18.00 44.20 13.74
C TYR A 701 17.73 45.02 15.00
N VAL A 702 16.81 44.57 15.85
CA VAL A 702 16.36 45.31 17.05
C VAL A 702 16.34 44.39 18.27
N SER A 703 17.11 44.75 19.29
CA SER A 703 17.15 44.09 20.60
C SER A 703 16.17 44.77 21.55
N GLU A 704 15.29 44.00 22.21
CA GLU A 704 14.24 44.52 23.09
C GLU A 704 14.38 44.00 24.54
N ARG A 705 14.37 44.94 25.51
CA ARG A 705 14.37 44.76 26.98
C ARG A 705 15.58 44.01 27.57
N LYS A 706 16.18 44.57 28.63
CA LYS A 706 17.40 44.04 29.31
C LYS A 706 18.53 43.77 28.30
N VAL A 707 18.86 44.77 27.47
CA VAL A 707 19.83 44.66 26.36
C VAL A 707 21.27 44.83 26.88
N ASP A 708 22.11 43.83 26.64
CA ASP A 708 23.55 43.78 26.93
C ASP A 708 24.30 43.43 25.63
N GLN A 709 24.83 44.46 24.97
CA GLN A 709 25.54 44.35 23.69
C GLN A 709 27.04 44.57 23.88
N LYS A 710 27.85 43.69 23.30
CA LYS A 710 29.32 43.70 23.39
C LYS A 710 29.92 43.49 22.01
N LEU A 711 30.94 44.28 21.69
CA LEU A 711 31.73 44.14 20.46
C LEU A 711 33.15 43.73 20.83
N TYR A 712 33.53 42.52 20.48
CA TYR A 712 34.85 41.96 20.72
C TYR A 712 35.70 42.08 19.44
N PRO A 713 36.76 42.92 19.41
CA PRO A 713 37.78 42.83 18.37
C PRO A 713 38.31 41.40 18.28
N PHE A 714 38.52 40.86 17.08
CA PHE A 714 38.78 39.41 16.89
C PHE A 714 39.99 38.87 17.68
N LYS A 715 40.96 39.74 18.03
CA LYS A 715 42.11 39.41 18.91
C LYS A 715 41.76 39.12 20.38
N LEU A 716 40.53 39.43 20.81
CA LEU A 716 40.02 39.25 22.17
C LEU A 716 38.89 38.19 22.24
N VAL A 717 38.62 37.51 21.12
CA VAL A 717 37.73 36.33 21.11
C VAL A 717 38.51 35.15 21.69
N THR A 718 37.90 34.46 22.66
CA THR A 718 38.44 33.27 23.32
C THR A 718 37.51 32.10 23.05
N GLN A 719 38.03 30.86 23.11
CA GLN A 719 37.24 29.68 22.78
C GLN A 719 35.95 29.53 23.63
N GLU A 720 35.95 30.11 24.83
CA GLU A 720 34.82 30.16 25.77
C GLU A 720 33.76 31.22 25.40
N ASN A 721 34.15 32.37 24.83
CA ASN A 721 33.21 33.42 24.42
C ASN A 721 32.77 33.31 22.95
N GLU A 722 33.41 32.41 22.18
CA GLU A 722 33.11 32.14 20.78
C GLU A 722 31.86 31.26 20.54
N VAL A 723 31.38 30.56 21.57
CA VAL A 723 30.34 29.52 21.45
C VAL A 723 29.27 29.67 22.52
N LEU A 724 27.99 29.73 22.12
CA LEU A 724 26.88 29.86 23.06
C LEU A 724 26.53 28.50 23.71
N PRO A 725 26.17 28.46 25.01
CA PRO A 725 25.71 27.23 25.66
C PRO A 725 24.51 26.61 24.92
N GLY A 726 24.62 25.33 24.56
CA GLY A 726 23.66 24.60 23.74
C GLY A 726 24.01 24.52 22.24
N PHE A 727 25.15 25.07 21.81
CA PHE A 727 25.63 24.96 20.43
C PHE A 727 25.81 23.50 19.99
N ILE A 728 25.25 23.18 18.82
CA ILE A 728 25.42 21.88 18.16
C ILE A 728 25.66 22.16 16.67
N TRP A 729 26.69 21.56 16.08
CA TRP A 729 26.97 21.64 14.64
C TRP A 729 27.25 20.25 14.09
N LYS A 730 26.34 19.73 13.27
CA LYS A 730 26.41 18.36 12.71
C LYS A 730 26.12 18.33 11.19
N PRO A 731 26.90 19.02 10.34
CA PRO A 731 26.72 19.00 8.89
C PRO A 731 26.95 17.62 8.25
N GLN A 732 27.41 16.62 9.01
CA GLN A 732 27.53 15.23 8.56
C GLN A 732 26.26 14.40 8.76
N ASP A 733 25.36 14.80 9.67
CA ASP A 733 24.05 14.14 9.88
C ASP A 733 23.03 14.53 8.79
N ARG A 734 23.29 15.66 8.10
CA ARG A 734 22.54 16.21 6.97
C ARG A 734 22.46 15.21 5.82
N PRO A 735 21.26 14.77 5.40
CA PRO A 735 21.11 13.94 4.21
C PRO A 735 21.70 14.61 2.96
N LYS A 736 22.62 13.92 2.27
CA LYS A 736 23.34 14.44 1.09
C LYS A 736 22.74 14.00 -0.24
N SER A 737 22.04 12.87 -0.26
CA SER A 737 21.24 12.39 -1.39
C SER A 737 20.12 11.48 -0.92
N VAL A 738 19.26 11.03 -1.84
CA VAL A 738 18.19 10.05 -1.53
C VAL A 738 18.79 8.70 -1.13
N GLU A 739 19.90 8.29 -1.73
CA GLU A 739 20.61 7.06 -1.39
C GLU A 739 21.18 7.12 0.03
N ASP A 740 21.68 8.27 0.48
CA ASP A 740 22.13 8.50 1.86
C ASP A 740 20.96 8.52 2.87
N MET A 741 19.73 8.87 2.45
CA MET A 741 18.56 8.66 3.30
C MET A 741 18.29 7.17 3.56
N MET A 742 18.50 6.31 2.56
CA MET A 742 18.12 4.90 2.59
C MET A 742 19.25 3.96 3.08
N ASN A 743 20.52 4.27 2.82
CA ASN A 743 21.68 3.41 3.13
C ASN A 743 22.07 3.43 4.61
N ARG A 744 21.14 3.07 5.49
CA ARG A 744 21.23 3.31 6.92
C ARG A 744 21.89 2.15 7.68
N LYS A 745 23.09 2.39 8.24
CA LYS A 745 23.59 1.59 9.37
C LYS A 745 23.24 2.28 10.68
N ARG A 746 22.52 1.58 11.55
CA ARG A 746 22.27 2.02 12.93
C ARG A 746 23.58 1.96 13.71
N SER A 747 24.29 3.07 13.81
CA SER A 747 25.20 3.30 14.93
C SER A 747 24.37 3.18 16.21
N LYS A 748 24.60 2.13 17.00
CA LYS A 748 24.21 2.17 18.40
C LYS A 748 25.03 3.31 19.01
N GLU A 749 24.37 4.30 19.59
CA GLU A 749 25.05 5.23 20.47
C GLU A 749 25.65 4.40 21.61
N THR A 750 26.98 4.43 21.71
CA THR A 750 27.69 3.85 22.85
C THR A 750 27.34 4.71 24.05
N VAL A 751 26.45 4.20 24.90
CA VAL A 751 26.16 4.80 26.21
C VAL A 751 27.49 4.91 26.96
N VAL A 752 27.98 6.14 27.11
CA VAL A 752 29.13 6.43 27.95
C VAL A 752 28.69 6.16 29.39
N PRO A 753 29.35 5.27 30.15
CA PRO A 753 29.01 5.06 31.55
C PRO A 753 29.23 6.36 32.33
N ASP A 754 28.20 6.79 33.07
CA ASP A 754 28.31 7.96 33.94
C ASP A 754 29.28 7.64 35.10
N GLN A 755 30.24 8.53 35.35
CA GLN A 755 31.24 8.39 36.40
C GLN A 755 31.19 9.62 37.32
N ASN A 756 30.21 9.63 38.22
CA ASN A 756 30.19 10.50 39.38
C ASN A 756 29.75 9.72 40.63
N GLY A 757 30.74 9.38 41.45
CA GLY A 757 30.57 8.70 42.74
C GLY A 757 31.94 8.46 43.34
N LYS A 758 32.20 9.06 44.50
CA LYS A 758 33.48 8.97 45.23
C LYS A 758 33.29 8.19 46.52
N ASP A 759 34.29 7.33 46.80
CA ASP A 759 35.03 7.14 48.06
C ASP A 759 34.21 7.19 49.39
N ASP A 760 34.27 6.24 50.33
CA ASP A 760 34.87 4.90 50.49
C ASP A 760 34.43 4.39 51.91
N PRO A 761 34.97 3.33 52.56
CA PRO A 761 35.53 2.04 52.11
C PRO A 761 34.91 0.80 52.82
N GLU A 762 35.27 -0.43 52.42
CA GLU A 762 36.01 -1.39 53.30
C GLU A 762 36.33 -2.76 52.64
N GLN A 763 37.60 -3.17 52.84
CA GLN A 763 38.14 -4.54 52.97
C GLN A 763 38.02 -5.63 51.86
N ASN A 764 39.23 -6.00 51.37
CA ASN A 764 39.75 -7.37 51.14
C ASN A 764 39.21 -8.22 49.95
N SER A 765 40.04 -8.93 49.18
CA SER A 765 41.52 -9.09 49.20
C SER A 765 42.13 -9.54 47.85
N SER A 766 43.47 -9.53 47.81
CA SER A 766 44.38 -10.42 47.03
C SER A 766 44.41 -10.36 45.49
N ASP A 767 45.52 -9.76 45.04
CA ASP A 767 46.52 -10.33 44.11
C ASP A 767 46.53 -10.00 42.60
N GLN A 768 47.75 -9.63 42.18
CA GLN A 768 48.11 -8.81 41.03
C GLN A 768 48.57 -9.62 39.80
N ASN A 769 48.76 -8.90 38.69
CA ASN A 769 49.69 -9.18 37.58
C ASN A 769 49.40 -10.42 36.71
N SER A 770 49.32 -10.27 35.39
CA SER A 770 50.46 -9.78 34.58
C SER A 770 50.05 -9.10 33.25
N LYS A 771 51.04 -8.59 32.51
CA LYS A 771 50.88 -7.95 31.19
C LYS A 771 51.07 -8.98 30.08
N GLU A 772 50.31 -8.88 28.98
CA GLU A 772 50.84 -8.54 27.63
C GLU A 772 49.79 -8.72 26.51
N ASN A 773 50.15 -8.22 25.32
CA ASN A 773 49.39 -8.17 24.07
C ASN A 773 50.47 -8.18 22.95
N PRO A 774 50.23 -8.58 21.67
CA PRO A 774 48.95 -8.89 21.02
C PRO A 774 49.00 -10.08 20.01
N ILE A 775 47.99 -10.14 19.11
CA ILE A 775 47.98 -10.73 17.74
C ILE A 775 47.31 -12.11 17.54
N GLN A 776 46.10 -12.05 16.96
CA GLN A 776 45.47 -12.93 15.96
C GLN A 776 45.51 -14.48 16.11
N LYS A 777 44.33 -15.08 16.24
CA LYS A 777 43.74 -15.91 15.15
C LYS A 777 42.24 -16.21 15.31
N SER A 778 41.67 -16.79 14.27
CA SER A 778 40.24 -17.09 14.05
C SER A 778 39.74 -18.37 14.74
N ILE A 779 38.51 -18.31 15.27
CA ILE A 779 37.67 -19.45 15.70
C ILE A 779 36.23 -19.00 15.37
N GLU A 780 35.49 -19.54 14.39
CA GLU A 780 34.84 -20.86 14.26
C GLU A 780 33.74 -21.17 15.28
N ASN A 781 32.59 -21.67 14.79
CA ASN A 781 31.41 -21.95 15.63
C ASN A 781 31.49 -23.35 16.25
N PRO A 782 31.30 -23.51 17.57
CA PRO A 782 31.11 -24.82 18.17
C PRO A 782 29.74 -25.40 17.79
N THR A 783 29.69 -26.71 17.56
CA THR A 783 28.44 -27.45 17.24
C THR A 783 28.25 -28.60 18.24
N GLN A 784 27.02 -29.12 18.30
CA GLN A 784 26.58 -30.40 18.90
C GLN A 784 26.10 -30.38 20.37
N LYS A 785 24.89 -30.92 20.57
CA LYS A 785 24.76 -32.31 21.08
C LYS A 785 23.46 -32.96 20.58
N LYS A 786 23.53 -34.26 20.30
CA LYS A 786 22.41 -35.16 19.97
C LYS A 786 22.74 -36.52 20.57
N VAL A 787 21.74 -37.27 21.03
CA VAL A 787 21.89 -38.56 21.73
C VAL A 787 21.45 -39.73 20.82
N GLU A 788 21.80 -40.96 21.17
CA GLU A 788 22.12 -42.06 20.24
C GLU A 788 21.12 -43.25 20.20
N ASN A 789 21.04 -43.90 19.01
CA ASN A 789 21.11 -45.36 18.73
C ASN A 789 20.17 -46.39 19.46
N PRO A 790 20.18 -47.71 19.11
CA PRO A 790 20.82 -48.45 17.98
C PRO A 790 19.86 -49.37 17.15
N VAL A 791 20.37 -50.08 16.11
CA VAL A 791 20.35 -51.58 15.93
C VAL A 791 20.54 -52.09 14.46
N GLN A 792 21.65 -52.82 14.23
CA GLN A 792 21.97 -53.99 13.34
C GLN A 792 21.67 -54.12 11.81
N THR A 793 22.75 -54.04 11.01
CA THR A 793 23.43 -55.12 10.20
C THR A 793 22.74 -55.95 9.06
N LYS A 794 23.25 -55.81 7.81
CA LYS A 794 23.68 -56.84 6.79
C LYS A 794 24.19 -56.12 5.51
N LYS A 795 25.33 -56.47 4.86
CA LYS A 795 25.63 -57.54 3.85
C LYS A 795 24.70 -57.50 2.59
N GLU A 796 25.16 -57.59 1.33
CA GLU A 796 26.50 -57.72 0.70
C GLU A 796 26.41 -57.58 -0.86
N VAL A 797 27.49 -57.23 -1.59
CA VAL A 797 27.65 -57.37 -3.09
C VAL A 797 26.72 -56.48 -3.98
N GLU A 798 26.96 -56.03 -5.24
CA GLU A 798 28.02 -55.92 -6.31
C GLU A 798 27.79 -54.51 -6.99
N ASN A 799 28.61 -53.76 -7.77
CA ASN A 799 29.85 -53.82 -8.58
C ASN A 799 29.67 -53.80 -10.14
N LEU A 800 30.67 -53.22 -10.87
CA LEU A 800 30.83 -53.09 -12.36
C LEU A 800 29.85 -52.10 -13.06
N GLU A 801 30.30 -50.96 -13.64
CA GLU A 801 30.95 -50.71 -14.96
C GLU A 801 29.94 -50.51 -16.14
N GLU A 802 30.14 -49.64 -17.14
CA GLU A 802 31.09 -48.53 -17.32
C GLU A 802 30.53 -47.46 -18.31
N GLU A 803 31.40 -46.62 -18.90
CA GLU A 803 31.08 -45.46 -19.76
C GLU A 803 30.25 -45.74 -21.03
N GLN A 804 29.49 -44.72 -21.51
CA GLN A 804 29.84 -44.12 -22.81
C GLN A 804 29.22 -42.73 -23.10
N ASN A 805 30.11 -41.75 -23.17
CA ASN A 805 30.19 -40.62 -24.10
C ASN A 805 29.07 -39.56 -24.26
N SER A 806 29.49 -38.43 -24.85
CA SER A 806 28.71 -37.20 -25.06
C SER A 806 28.83 -36.69 -26.50
N SER A 807 27.90 -35.82 -26.92
CA SER A 807 27.79 -35.20 -28.25
C SER A 807 27.44 -36.20 -29.39
N THR A 808 26.65 -35.87 -30.41
CA THR A 808 26.49 -34.57 -31.10
C THR A 808 25.03 -34.22 -31.46
N ASN A 809 24.84 -32.98 -31.93
CA ASN A 809 23.64 -32.42 -32.59
C ASN A 809 23.33 -33.14 -33.93
N PRO A 810 22.12 -33.01 -34.55
CA PRO A 810 21.30 -31.78 -34.64
C PRO A 810 19.93 -31.78 -33.95
#